data_AF-A0A3A8Q9G3-F1
#
_entry.id   AF-A0A3A8Q9G3-F1
#
_cell.length_a   1.000
_cell.length_b   1.000
_cell.length_c   1.000
_cell.angle_alpha   90.00
_cell.angle_beta   90.00
_cell.angle_gamma   90.00
#
_symmetry.space_group_name_H-M   'P 1'
#
loop_
_entity.id
_entity.type
_entity.pdbx_description
1 polymer ?
#
loop_
_entity_poly.entity_id
_entity_poly.type
_entity_poly.pdbx_seq_one_letter_code
_entity_poly.pdbx_strand_id
1 'polypeptide(L)'
;MGLLTFVLACGTTEPDPSPGGGGDNGKVAALTLSPSGATLLVGETLTLGALAVDDAGEVLEDVRVDWSAAPAGAVTVNGGRLEGVAPGGAVITARAGSASATVTVVVMPYDESSPSSAEVLTAAHEAGLINDEELLAYRVYAAFSDPRLPIQYKARVEPGFDATSLEDLRQRFNALSAPMQAALGMYLLRPADPGSWLNAPTPDARLSSMEDTHCRSFSGGWRYIPEPISKVRIWYQVNFPEQRKRAMRLDAAIAKEIWPKLMALGLKEPLTDKDFSCNGGGPQLDLYLVVNMADRGLTIPEGWDPTQAPTYILLKDNTDDNALKGAATHELMHAIQWSYKTKGWQADYGWIRDATANWAIDHVYPTLLVGANQQYEHMFAGCFMNSPSLPLESRSTGHCRNSGAKFAERDYGAYLLFQYLEKKYGPAVVVAALAKLTTETSSLTAVDSVLPGGFEKVWPEFGKTLWNGAPNKTRAGSFKQWDDLDENVKYGELNADLSGWPEASDNIHDELDNLSNRYYRITFSDPGTRSVLFHNGWFQNITAAKDPVKVFALWKDEAGAWHDEDWSEYEYVGFCRDMKSQRVQELVVIVSNAKFDPAGGGKLEAAERPFLKRNNVGCWRFKGTTRSVLKGKTWSSGRKIIDTNVELQVLGGFEDPDFEHPLIPHTKRVGGSMLMQPAGDFTLDVDYVSGGCRYTHGPTPYPLLPGGGILMLNPFNEPTSPDPDTQDWLSHPSRSYTAALADPTLVNLNVSGGPDCRGPELDLPGNVLFTDAGGTKPVVSSSGELSGQYIDSDTTYSWILQPQRQP
;
A
#
# COMPACT_ATOMS: atom_id res chain seq x y z
N MET A 1 64.43 -19.18 58.56
CA MET A 1 65.85 -19.14 58.97
C MET A 1 66.63 -18.73 57.73
N GLY A 2 67.32 -17.58 57.74
CA GLY A 2 68.15 -17.13 56.60
C GLY A 2 67.91 -15.68 56.17
N LEU A 3 68.40 -14.76 56.99
CA LEU A 3 68.74 -13.38 56.63
C LEU A 3 69.90 -13.38 55.61
N LEU A 4 69.89 -12.42 54.66
CA LEU A 4 70.95 -11.43 54.35
C LEU A 4 71.12 -11.10 52.85
N THR A 5 70.43 -10.03 52.45
CA THR A 5 70.93 -8.79 51.83
C THR A 5 72.47 -8.65 51.65
N PHE A 6 72.96 -8.24 50.46
CA PHE A 6 73.29 -6.82 50.14
C PHE A 6 73.77 -6.58 48.67
N VAL A 7 72.92 -5.89 47.88
CA VAL A 7 73.04 -4.62 47.12
C VAL A 7 74.19 -4.27 46.11
N LEU A 8 73.73 -3.61 45.01
CA LEU A 8 74.27 -2.48 44.19
C LEU A 8 75.13 -2.90 42.96
N ALA A 9 74.93 -2.44 41.72
CA ALA A 9 74.45 -1.14 41.24
C ALA A 9 74.23 -1.12 39.70
N CYS A 10 73.35 -0.20 39.27
CA CYS A 10 73.02 0.39 37.95
C CYS A 10 73.66 -0.09 36.63
N GLY A 11 72.77 -0.36 35.66
CA GLY A 11 73.00 -0.27 34.22
C GLY A 11 71.67 -0.05 33.50
N THR A 12 71.57 1.04 32.75
CA THR A 12 70.41 1.53 31.98
C THR A 12 69.98 0.57 30.88
N THR A 13 68.71 0.18 30.85
CA THR A 13 68.09 -0.53 29.71
C THR A 13 67.24 0.43 28.89
N GLU A 14 67.52 0.51 27.60
CA GLU A 14 66.65 1.09 26.58
C GLU A 14 65.24 0.48 26.64
N PRO A 15 64.17 1.26 26.32
CA PRO A 15 62.83 0.72 26.27
C PRO A 15 62.58 -0.04 24.94
N ASP A 16 62.09 -1.26 25.12
CA ASP A 16 61.58 -2.19 24.12
C ASP A 16 60.32 -1.63 23.39
N PRO A 17 60.22 -1.69 22.05
CA PRO A 17 59.06 -1.18 21.33
C PRO A 17 57.95 -2.24 21.23
N SER A 18 56.84 -2.02 21.94
CA SER A 18 55.58 -2.74 21.69
C SER A 18 54.39 -1.75 21.68
N PRO A 19 53.37 -1.96 20.82
CA PRO A 19 52.39 -0.94 20.47
C PRO A 19 51.28 -0.82 21.53
N GLY A 20 51.40 0.17 22.42
CA GLY A 20 50.35 0.60 23.34
C GLY A 20 49.86 1.99 22.98
N GLY A 21 48.72 2.08 22.28
CA GLY A 21 48.04 3.33 21.96
C GLY A 21 47.45 4.00 23.20
N GLY A 22 47.97 5.17 23.56
CA GLY A 22 47.53 6.03 24.66
C GLY A 22 48.39 7.29 24.78
N GLY A 23 48.80 7.86 23.64
CA GLY A 23 49.92 8.80 23.57
C GLY A 23 49.62 10.27 23.92
N ASP A 24 48.38 10.74 23.75
CA ASP A 24 48.11 12.20 23.76
C ASP A 24 47.24 12.69 24.93
N ASN A 25 46.69 11.81 25.77
CA ASN A 25 45.92 12.22 26.95
C ASN A 25 46.72 13.12 27.93
N GLY A 26 48.04 12.94 27.99
CA GLY A 26 48.93 13.77 28.81
C GLY A 26 49.22 15.16 28.24
N LYS A 27 48.83 15.43 26.99
CA LYS A 27 49.00 16.72 26.31
C LYS A 27 47.72 17.57 26.34
N VAL A 28 46.61 17.02 26.84
CA VAL A 28 45.32 17.72 26.85
C VAL A 28 45.35 18.87 27.86
N ALA A 29 45.30 20.10 27.36
CA ALA A 29 45.25 21.31 28.15
C ALA A 29 43.82 21.74 28.47
N ALA A 30 42.91 21.61 27.49
CA ALA A 30 41.51 21.97 27.65
C ALA A 30 40.57 20.99 26.93
N LEU A 31 39.35 20.87 27.47
CA LEU A 31 38.28 20.03 26.94
C LEU A 31 37.01 20.87 26.79
N THR A 32 36.34 20.76 25.64
CA THR A 32 35.06 21.44 25.37
C THR A 32 34.00 20.42 24.97
N LEU A 33 32.81 20.51 25.57
CA LEU A 33 31.67 19.64 25.26
C LEU A 33 30.68 20.31 24.31
N SER A 34 30.15 19.55 23.37
CA SER A 34 29.05 19.98 22.48
C SER A 34 27.99 18.88 22.34
N PRO A 35 26.69 19.19 22.45
CA PRO A 35 26.14 20.49 22.86
C PRO A 35 26.47 20.86 24.31
N SER A 36 26.36 22.15 24.66
CA SER A 36 26.69 22.69 25.99
C SER A 36 25.60 22.50 27.05
N GLY A 37 24.53 21.79 26.71
CA GLY A 37 23.36 21.49 27.55
C GLY A 37 22.40 20.58 26.80
N ALA A 38 21.51 19.89 27.52
CA ALA A 38 20.49 19.07 26.89
C ALA A 38 19.24 18.89 27.76
N THR A 39 18.08 18.85 27.10
CA THR A 39 16.83 18.37 27.69
C THR A 39 16.37 17.15 26.89
N LEU A 40 16.26 16.00 27.55
CA LEU A 40 15.85 14.73 26.95
C LEU A 40 14.48 14.32 27.50
N LEU A 41 13.73 13.55 26.74
CA LEU A 41 12.65 12.73 27.29
C LEU A 41 13.20 11.38 27.79
N VAL A 42 12.48 10.70 28.68
CA VAL A 42 12.81 9.31 29.03
C VAL A 42 12.85 8.46 27.74
N GLY A 43 13.93 7.71 27.54
CA GLY A 43 14.19 6.91 26.35
C GLY A 43 14.88 7.66 25.20
N GLU A 44 14.93 9.00 25.23
CA GLU A 44 15.68 9.77 24.23
C GLU A 44 17.19 9.63 24.46
N THR A 45 17.93 9.72 23.36
CA THR A 45 19.40 9.61 23.36
C THR A 45 20.03 10.80 22.66
N LEU A 46 21.16 11.26 23.20
CA LEU A 46 21.94 12.37 22.65
C LEU A 46 23.42 12.03 22.78
N THR A 47 24.23 12.34 21.78
CA THR A 47 25.67 12.11 21.82
C THR A 47 26.40 13.42 22.06
N LEU A 48 27.23 13.47 23.10
CA LEU A 48 28.14 14.56 23.39
C LEU A 48 29.49 14.32 22.71
N GLY A 49 29.98 15.33 22.00
CA GLY A 49 31.35 15.38 21.51
C GLY A 49 32.26 16.07 22.51
N ALA A 50 33.48 15.57 22.70
CA ALA A 50 34.48 16.16 23.59
C ALA A 50 35.72 16.58 22.79
N LEU A 51 35.82 17.86 22.45
CA LEU A 51 36.95 18.42 21.72
C LEU A 51 38.10 18.71 22.68
N ALA A 52 39.22 18.02 22.49
CA ALA A 52 40.44 18.19 23.26
C ALA A 52 41.45 19.04 22.48
N VAL A 53 42.10 19.98 23.17
CA VAL A 53 43.21 20.78 22.62
C VAL A 53 44.43 20.72 23.52
N ASP A 54 45.61 20.93 22.94
CA ASP A 54 46.87 21.06 23.68
C ASP A 54 47.11 22.51 24.18
N ASP A 55 48.25 22.73 24.83
CA ASP A 55 48.64 24.05 25.37
C ASP A 55 48.82 25.12 24.28
N ALA A 56 49.02 24.72 23.02
CA ALA A 56 49.10 25.63 21.88
C ALA A 56 47.73 25.94 21.27
N GLY A 57 46.67 25.27 21.73
CA GLY A 57 45.32 25.36 21.18
C GLY A 57 45.10 24.48 19.95
N GLU A 58 46.03 23.57 19.65
CA GLU A 58 45.88 22.62 18.54
C GLU A 58 44.96 21.47 18.92
N VAL A 59 44.10 21.06 17.98
CA VAL A 59 43.15 19.97 18.20
C VAL A 59 43.88 18.63 18.28
N LEU A 60 43.65 17.91 19.37
CA LEU A 60 44.16 16.57 19.57
C LEU A 60 43.18 15.53 19.04
N GLU A 61 43.70 14.55 18.30
CA GLU A 61 42.94 13.43 17.74
C GLU A 61 43.10 12.18 18.62
N ASP A 62 42.15 11.23 18.55
CA ASP A 62 42.19 9.94 19.26
C ASP A 62 42.35 10.04 20.80
N VAL A 63 41.93 11.16 21.39
CA VAL A 63 41.94 11.37 22.85
C VAL A 63 40.91 10.48 23.53
N ARG A 64 41.35 9.72 24.54
CA ARG A 64 40.45 8.90 25.35
C ARG A 64 39.80 9.76 26.43
N VAL A 65 38.48 9.84 26.40
CA VAL A 65 37.68 10.61 27.35
C VAL A 65 36.93 9.67 28.30
N ASP A 66 37.11 9.88 29.60
CA ASP A 66 36.37 9.20 30.65
C ASP A 66 35.10 9.99 31.00
N TRP A 67 33.95 9.32 30.94
CA TRP A 67 32.63 9.92 31.15
C TRP A 67 32.01 9.46 32.45
N SER A 68 31.31 10.36 33.14
CA SER A 68 30.54 10.06 34.36
C SER A 68 29.29 10.93 34.46
N ALA A 69 28.25 10.44 35.15
CA ALA A 69 27.00 11.17 35.38
C ALA A 69 26.67 11.20 36.88
N ALA A 70 26.28 12.37 37.40
CA ALA A 70 25.90 12.54 38.81
C ALA A 70 24.73 13.53 39.00
N PRO A 71 23.70 13.21 39.80
CA PRO A 71 23.45 11.91 40.44
C PRO A 71 23.15 10.81 39.41
N ALA A 72 23.47 9.56 39.75
CA ALA A 72 23.12 8.42 38.92
C ALA A 72 21.60 8.19 38.90
N GLY A 73 21.06 7.65 37.80
CA GLY A 73 19.68 7.20 37.69
C GLY A 73 18.80 8.00 36.74
N ALA A 74 19.06 9.31 36.57
CA ALA A 74 18.33 10.12 35.58
C ALA A 74 18.85 9.91 34.16
N VAL A 75 20.18 9.84 34.00
CA VAL A 75 20.87 9.70 32.71
C VAL A 75 21.96 8.64 32.83
N THR A 76 22.14 7.83 31.78
CA THR A 76 23.35 7.01 31.61
C THR A 76 24.23 7.60 30.53
N VAL A 77 25.56 7.45 30.65
CA VAL A 77 26.53 7.91 29.66
C VAL A 77 27.50 6.79 29.31
N ASN A 78 27.64 6.49 28.01
CA ASN A 78 28.59 5.52 27.49
C ASN A 78 29.31 6.11 26.27
N GLY A 79 30.62 6.36 26.39
CA GLY A 79 31.42 6.91 25.30
C GLY A 79 30.88 8.24 24.75
N GLY A 80 30.30 9.08 25.61
CA GLY A 80 29.64 10.34 25.23
C GLY A 80 28.18 10.20 24.80
N ARG A 81 27.67 8.97 24.54
CA ARG A 81 26.25 8.74 24.26
C ARG A 81 25.44 8.73 25.56
N LEU A 82 24.52 9.67 25.67
CA LEU A 82 23.56 9.82 26.74
C LEU A 82 22.27 9.07 26.43
N GLU A 83 21.63 8.53 27.46
CA GLU A 83 20.27 7.99 27.42
C GLU A 83 19.49 8.46 28.65
N GLY A 84 18.32 9.06 28.43
CA GLY A 84 17.41 9.47 29.50
C GLY A 84 16.71 8.26 30.10
N VAL A 85 16.91 8.01 31.40
CA VAL A 85 16.39 6.81 32.09
C VAL A 85 15.20 7.13 32.98
N ALA A 86 15.24 8.26 33.69
CA ALA A 86 14.17 8.68 34.59
C ALA A 86 14.12 10.20 34.70
N PRO A 87 12.93 10.79 34.96
CA PRO A 87 12.82 12.23 35.13
C PRO A 87 13.74 12.75 36.25
N GLY A 88 14.48 13.82 35.97
CA GLY A 88 15.47 14.39 36.89
C GLY A 88 16.62 15.09 36.19
N GLY A 89 17.53 15.69 36.95
CA GLY A 89 18.72 16.35 36.44
C GLY A 89 20.00 15.56 36.74
N ALA A 90 20.95 15.56 35.81
CA ALA A 90 22.29 15.02 36.01
C ALA A 90 23.36 15.95 35.42
N VAL A 91 24.51 16.04 36.09
CA VAL A 91 25.73 16.66 35.56
C VAL A 91 26.59 15.56 34.95
N ILE A 92 26.82 15.66 33.65
CA ILE A 92 27.74 14.80 32.92
C ILE A 92 29.13 15.43 32.97
N THR A 93 30.12 14.65 33.39
CA THR A 93 31.52 15.07 33.45
C THR A 93 32.36 14.24 32.50
N ALA A 94 33.11 14.91 31.63
CA ALA A 94 34.11 14.34 30.74
C ALA A 94 35.52 14.69 31.24
N ARG A 95 36.43 13.72 31.26
CA ARG A 95 37.83 13.91 31.69
C ARG A 95 38.80 13.32 30.67
N ALA A 96 39.89 14.05 30.41
CA ALA A 96 41.01 13.55 29.63
C ALA A 96 42.30 14.12 30.22
N GLY A 97 43.18 13.26 30.74
CA GLY A 97 44.35 13.71 31.49
C GLY A 97 43.96 14.54 32.71
N SER A 98 44.51 15.75 32.82
CA SER A 98 44.14 16.72 33.86
C SER A 98 42.96 17.63 33.50
N ALA A 99 42.53 17.64 32.23
CA ALA A 99 41.42 18.48 31.79
C ALA A 99 40.07 17.83 32.12
N SER A 100 39.08 18.66 32.45
CA SER A 100 37.70 18.23 32.68
C SER A 100 36.69 19.25 32.18
N ALA A 101 35.57 18.77 31.65
CA ALA A 101 34.44 19.60 31.26
C ALA A 101 33.13 18.98 31.75
N THR A 102 32.13 19.82 32.01
CA THR A 102 30.84 19.40 32.55
C THR A 102 29.68 19.97 31.75
N VAL A 103 28.59 19.20 31.64
CA VAL A 103 27.32 19.65 31.05
C VAL A 103 26.14 19.21 31.91
N THR A 104 25.14 20.08 32.05
CA THR A 104 23.89 19.76 32.75
C THR A 104 22.88 19.18 31.77
N VAL A 105 22.27 18.06 32.16
CA VAL A 105 21.22 17.37 31.40
C VAL A 105 19.98 17.24 32.26
N VAL A 106 18.83 17.59 31.68
CA VAL A 106 17.52 17.42 32.31
C VAL A 106 16.75 16.36 31.54
N VAL A 107 16.15 15.41 32.26
CA VAL A 107 15.27 14.39 31.69
C VAL A 107 13.85 14.68 32.12
N MET A 108 12.96 14.79 31.14
CA MET A 108 11.52 14.97 31.32
C MET A 108 10.80 13.63 31.11
N PRO A 109 9.59 13.45 31.67
CA PRO A 109 8.76 12.28 31.39
C PRO A 109 8.50 12.11 29.89
N TYR A 110 8.41 10.85 29.45
CA TYR A 110 7.96 10.49 28.11
C TYR A 110 6.55 9.90 28.18
N ASP A 111 5.68 10.34 27.29
CA ASP A 111 4.34 9.78 27.08
C ASP A 111 4.07 9.77 25.56
N GLU A 112 3.86 8.57 25.00
CA GLU A 112 3.64 8.41 23.56
C GLU A 112 2.35 9.10 23.09
N SER A 113 1.37 9.27 23.98
CA SER A 113 0.08 9.92 23.71
C SER A 113 0.12 11.44 23.81
N SER A 114 1.23 12.01 24.32
CA SER A 114 1.42 13.45 24.39
C SER A 114 1.71 14.05 23.01
N PRO A 115 1.30 15.30 22.76
CA PRO A 115 1.58 15.97 21.49
C PRO A 115 3.09 16.11 21.20
N SER A 116 3.45 16.00 19.93
CA SER A 116 4.79 16.23 19.40
C SER A 116 5.22 17.70 19.53
N SER A 117 6.52 17.97 19.36
CA SER A 117 7.04 19.35 19.32
C SER A 117 6.40 20.18 18.22
N ALA A 118 6.06 19.58 17.07
CA ALA A 118 5.33 20.27 16.02
C ALA A 118 3.94 20.73 16.51
N GLU A 119 3.18 19.83 17.14
CA GLU A 119 1.83 20.11 17.64
C GLU A 119 1.83 21.11 18.80
N VAL A 120 2.76 20.95 19.76
CA VAL A 120 2.89 21.86 20.90
C VAL A 120 3.21 23.28 20.43
N LEU A 121 4.15 23.43 19.50
CA LEU A 121 4.57 24.74 19.00
C LEU A 121 3.47 25.39 18.15
N THR A 122 2.80 24.64 17.28
CA THR A 122 1.65 25.14 16.50
C THR A 122 0.53 25.60 17.43
N ALA A 123 0.14 24.79 18.42
CA ALA A 123 -0.90 25.16 19.38
C ALA A 123 -0.52 26.41 20.21
N ALA A 124 0.76 26.55 20.59
CA ALA A 124 1.23 27.74 21.29
C ALA A 124 1.14 29.01 20.41
N HIS A 125 1.44 28.87 19.12
CA HIS A 125 1.32 29.97 18.16
C HIS A 125 -0.14 30.36 17.91
N GLU A 126 -1.02 29.38 17.70
CA GLU A 126 -2.46 29.59 17.53
C GLU A 126 -3.10 30.22 18.78
N ALA A 127 -2.61 29.88 19.97
CA ALA A 127 -3.03 30.49 21.23
C ALA A 127 -2.42 31.89 21.48
N GLY A 128 -1.57 32.40 20.58
CA GLY A 128 -0.91 33.71 20.71
C GLY A 128 0.15 33.77 21.81
N LEU A 129 0.65 32.63 22.28
CA LEU A 129 1.69 32.55 23.32
C LEU A 129 3.10 32.79 22.76
N ILE A 130 3.28 32.51 21.47
CA ILE A 130 4.53 32.77 20.72
C ILE A 130 4.17 33.42 19.38
N ASN A 131 5.02 34.34 18.93
CA ASN A 131 4.88 34.96 17.62
C ASN A 131 5.43 34.07 16.50
N ASP A 132 5.28 34.53 15.25
CA ASP A 132 5.66 33.77 14.04
C ASP A 132 7.18 33.54 13.91
N GLU A 133 8.02 34.50 14.29
CA GLU A 133 9.48 34.31 14.30
C GLU A 133 9.91 33.38 15.46
N GLU A 134 9.25 33.46 16.62
CA GLU A 134 9.48 32.56 17.75
C GLU A 134 9.08 31.12 17.41
N LEU A 135 7.97 30.92 16.69
CA LEU A 135 7.58 29.60 16.18
C LEU A 135 8.69 29.01 15.32
N LEU A 136 9.18 29.76 14.33
CA LEU A 136 10.28 29.30 13.47
C LEU A 136 11.54 28.97 14.29
N ALA A 137 11.94 29.86 15.18
CA ALA A 137 13.13 29.68 16.02
C ALA A 137 13.01 28.43 16.91
N TYR A 138 11.87 28.23 17.55
CA TYR A 138 11.65 27.09 18.44
C TYR A 138 11.52 25.77 17.68
N ARG A 139 11.02 25.78 16.44
CA ARG A 139 11.07 24.60 15.57
C ARG A 139 12.52 24.23 15.26
N VAL A 140 13.36 25.20 14.89
CA VAL A 140 14.79 24.96 14.68
C VAL A 140 15.46 24.46 15.96
N TYR A 141 15.21 25.10 17.11
CA TYR A 141 15.79 24.65 18.38
C TYR A 141 15.36 23.24 18.77
N ALA A 142 14.10 22.87 18.53
CA ALA A 142 13.63 21.50 18.75
C ALA A 142 14.32 20.51 17.80
N ALA A 143 14.43 20.83 16.51
CA ALA A 143 15.09 19.99 15.51
C ALA A 143 16.55 19.67 15.87
N PHE A 144 17.26 20.63 16.44
CA PHE A 144 18.69 20.49 16.74
C PHE A 144 19.00 20.24 18.23
N SER A 145 17.97 19.98 19.04
CA SER A 145 18.08 19.79 20.50
C SER A 145 18.81 20.95 21.20
N ASP A 146 18.56 22.19 20.77
CA ASP A 146 19.18 23.40 21.30
C ASP A 146 18.62 23.72 22.71
N PRO A 147 19.47 23.92 23.72
CA PRO A 147 19.03 24.24 25.08
C PRO A 147 18.30 25.61 25.19
N ARG A 148 18.33 26.45 24.16
CA ARG A 148 17.54 27.69 24.07
C ARG A 148 16.04 27.43 23.89
N LEU A 149 15.62 26.22 23.53
CA LEU A 149 14.20 25.85 23.50
C LEU A 149 13.60 25.95 24.92
N PRO A 150 12.57 26.79 25.15
CA PRO A 150 11.93 26.85 26.45
C PRO A 150 11.37 25.47 26.83
N ILE A 151 11.65 25.04 28.06
CA ILE A 151 11.35 23.67 28.52
C ILE A 151 9.87 23.28 28.38
N GLN A 152 8.95 24.25 28.45
CA GLN A 152 7.51 24.01 28.26
C GLN A 152 7.13 23.60 26.82
N TYR A 153 8.01 23.83 25.83
CA TYR A 153 7.82 23.47 24.43
C TYR A 153 8.68 22.26 24.01
N LYS A 154 9.49 21.71 24.94
CA LYS A 154 10.21 20.46 24.69
C LYS A 154 9.23 19.30 24.71
N ALA A 155 9.14 18.61 23.57
CA ALA A 155 8.33 17.43 23.38
C ALA A 155 9.06 16.48 22.40
N ARG A 156 8.39 15.39 22.00
CA ARG A 156 8.92 14.41 21.06
C ARG A 156 9.12 15.08 19.70
N VAL A 157 10.29 14.90 19.10
CA VAL A 157 10.59 15.33 17.74
C VAL A 157 10.43 14.13 16.80
N GLU A 158 9.60 14.29 15.78
CA GLU A 158 9.38 13.24 14.78
C GLU A 158 10.48 13.27 13.70
N PRO A 159 10.79 12.13 13.05
CA PRO A 159 11.65 12.09 11.86
C PRO A 159 11.20 13.09 10.77
N GLY A 160 12.16 13.74 10.10
CA GLY A 160 11.91 14.76 9.07
C GLY A 160 11.59 16.17 9.62
N PHE A 161 11.45 16.31 10.94
CA PHE A 161 11.17 17.61 11.57
C PHE A 161 12.32 18.61 11.42
N ASP A 162 13.56 18.14 11.42
CA ASP A 162 14.77 18.90 11.11
C ASP A 162 14.83 19.35 9.66
N ALA A 163 14.56 18.46 8.70
CA ALA A 163 14.50 18.78 7.28
C ALA A 163 13.48 19.90 7.00
N THR A 164 12.25 19.74 7.50
CA THR A 164 11.18 20.74 7.34
C THR A 164 11.50 22.07 8.04
N SER A 165 12.12 22.03 9.23
CA SER A 165 12.50 23.24 9.97
C SER A 165 13.63 24.01 9.28
N LEU A 166 14.60 23.31 8.69
CA LEU A 166 15.68 23.94 7.94
C LEU A 166 15.18 24.56 6.62
N GLU A 167 14.29 23.88 5.90
CA GLU A 167 13.74 24.44 4.66
C GLU A 167 12.88 25.69 4.93
N ASP A 168 12.02 25.67 5.96
CA ASP A 168 11.23 26.86 6.36
C ASP A 168 12.14 28.01 6.80
N LEU A 169 13.21 27.71 7.57
CA LEU A 169 14.21 28.70 7.95
C LEU A 169 14.88 29.30 6.71
N ARG A 170 15.34 28.48 5.78
CA ARG A 170 16.03 28.91 4.56
C ARG A 170 15.14 29.84 3.73
N GLN A 171 13.87 29.48 3.53
CA GLN A 171 12.91 30.28 2.76
C GLN A 171 12.62 31.64 3.40
N ARG A 172 12.61 31.72 4.73
CA ARG A 172 12.21 32.93 5.45
C ARG A 172 13.38 33.79 5.92
N PHE A 173 14.60 33.27 5.91
CA PHE A 173 15.77 33.86 6.56
C PHE A 173 15.95 35.36 6.27
N ASN A 174 15.89 35.75 5.00
CA ASN A 174 16.11 37.14 4.58
C ASN A 174 14.99 38.10 5.03
N ALA A 175 13.80 37.58 5.36
CA ALA A 175 12.67 38.36 5.85
C ALA A 175 12.62 38.46 7.39
N LEU A 176 13.46 37.70 8.10
CA LEU A 176 13.51 37.71 9.56
C LEU A 176 14.13 39.01 10.11
N SER A 177 13.76 39.35 11.34
CA SER A 177 14.39 40.44 12.09
C SER A 177 15.89 40.21 12.28
N ALA A 178 16.68 41.28 12.33
CA ALA A 178 18.13 41.18 12.52
C ALA A 178 18.56 40.36 13.76
N PRO A 179 17.87 40.43 14.91
CA PRO A 179 18.14 39.52 16.03
C PRO A 179 17.91 38.04 15.68
N MET A 180 16.87 37.75 14.91
CA MET A 180 16.52 36.37 14.55
C MET A 180 17.46 35.81 13.48
N GLN A 181 17.86 36.62 12.49
CA GLN A 181 18.93 36.28 11.55
C GLN A 181 20.23 35.94 12.29
N ALA A 182 20.61 36.75 13.28
CA ALA A 182 21.79 36.50 14.10
C ALA A 182 21.65 35.23 14.97
N ALA A 183 20.44 34.89 15.42
CA ALA A 183 20.19 33.72 16.26
C ALA A 183 20.14 32.40 15.49
N LEU A 184 19.64 32.43 14.24
CA LEU A 184 19.35 31.24 13.44
C LEU A 184 20.31 31.02 12.26
N GLY A 185 21.04 32.04 11.81
CA GLY A 185 21.92 31.94 10.63
C GLY A 185 23.00 30.85 10.75
N MET A 186 23.39 30.50 11.98
CA MET A 186 24.33 29.42 12.26
C MET A 186 23.85 28.03 11.81
N TYR A 187 22.54 27.82 11.69
CA TYR A 187 21.94 26.54 11.25
C TYR A 187 21.94 26.36 9.73
N LEU A 188 22.19 27.43 8.98
CA LEU A 188 22.26 27.43 7.52
C LEU A 188 23.70 27.37 6.99
N LEU A 189 24.69 27.52 7.88
CA LEU A 189 26.11 27.33 7.55
C LEU A 189 26.47 25.85 7.51
N ARG A 190 27.45 25.47 6.66
CA ARG A 190 27.89 24.07 6.57
C ARG A 190 28.45 23.62 7.92
N PRO A 191 28.36 22.32 8.27
CA PRO A 191 28.80 21.85 9.58
C PRO A 191 30.25 22.19 9.93
N ALA A 192 31.16 22.22 8.95
CA ALA A 192 32.58 22.54 9.17
C ALA A 192 32.90 24.04 9.12
N ASP A 193 31.95 24.90 8.73
CA ASP A 193 32.18 26.34 8.69
C ASP A 193 32.31 26.90 10.11
N PRO A 194 33.32 27.76 10.40
CA PRO A 194 33.40 28.41 11.71
C PRO A 194 32.11 29.17 12.01
N GLY A 195 31.53 29.00 13.20
CA GLY A 195 30.27 29.64 13.57
C GLY A 195 29.00 28.84 13.23
N SER A 196 29.11 27.71 12.53
CA SER A 196 27.98 26.78 12.33
C SER A 196 27.46 26.22 13.66
N TRP A 197 26.21 25.77 13.70
CA TRP A 197 25.67 25.03 14.85
C TRP A 197 26.55 23.85 15.28
N LEU A 198 27.20 23.20 14.32
CA LEU A 198 28.04 22.02 14.57
C LEU A 198 29.53 22.36 14.70
N ASN A 199 29.91 23.63 14.68
CA ASN A 199 31.29 24.09 14.84
C ASN A 199 31.35 25.40 15.64
N ALA A 200 32.05 25.37 16.77
CA ALA A 200 31.99 26.37 17.85
C ALA A 200 31.72 27.83 17.38
N PRO A 201 30.75 28.54 18.00
CA PRO A 201 30.40 29.90 17.61
C PRO A 201 31.63 30.83 17.65
N THR A 202 31.94 31.49 16.53
CA THR A 202 32.88 32.62 16.54
C THR A 202 32.08 33.93 16.42
N PRO A 203 32.47 35.02 17.12
CA PRO A 203 31.72 36.28 17.13
C PRO A 203 31.44 36.89 15.74
N ASP A 204 32.26 36.56 14.74
CA ASP A 204 32.30 37.21 13.42
C ASP A 204 31.76 36.37 12.25
N ALA A 205 31.48 35.08 12.43
CA ALA A 205 31.03 34.21 11.35
C ALA A 205 29.51 34.06 11.35
N ARG A 206 28.81 35.18 11.11
CA ARG A 206 27.34 35.23 11.06
C ARG A 206 26.88 35.32 9.62
N LEU A 207 25.98 34.43 9.23
CA LEU A 207 25.23 34.57 7.99
C LEU A 207 24.34 35.81 8.10
N SER A 208 24.59 36.84 7.28
CA SER A 208 23.79 38.07 7.24
C SER A 208 22.71 38.06 6.16
N SER A 209 22.90 37.29 5.08
CA SER A 209 21.87 37.00 4.07
C SER A 209 22.20 35.68 3.36
N MET A 210 21.20 35.07 2.73
CA MET A 210 21.38 33.85 1.92
C MET A 210 22.16 34.08 0.62
N GLU A 211 22.31 35.32 0.16
CA GLU A 211 22.99 35.71 -1.08
C GLU A 211 24.49 35.95 -0.92
N ASP A 212 24.97 36.20 0.30
CA ASP A 212 26.37 36.58 0.57
C ASP A 212 26.99 35.76 1.71
N THR A 213 27.24 34.49 1.44
CA THR A 213 27.85 33.56 2.40
C THR A 213 29.37 33.79 2.46
N HIS A 214 29.85 34.49 3.48
CA HIS A 214 31.30 34.62 3.74
C HIS A 214 31.73 33.58 4.79
N CYS A 215 32.59 32.62 4.40
CA CYS A 215 33.13 31.61 5.31
C CYS A 215 34.64 31.78 5.53
N ARG A 216 35.11 31.48 6.75
CA ARG A 216 36.54 31.46 7.11
C ARG A 216 37.12 30.06 6.90
N SER A 217 38.45 29.97 6.78
CA SER A 217 39.17 28.70 6.70
C SER A 217 38.86 27.78 7.88
N PHE A 218 38.74 26.48 7.58
CA PHE A 218 38.32 25.43 8.51
C PHE A 218 39.11 25.46 9.82
N SER A 219 38.39 25.46 10.94
CA SER A 219 38.92 25.28 12.29
C SER A 219 37.87 24.55 13.13
N GLY A 220 38.26 23.88 14.22
CA GLY A 220 37.29 23.34 15.18
C GLY A 220 36.81 21.90 14.93
N GLY A 221 37.67 20.91 15.16
CA GLY A 221 37.26 19.50 15.34
C GLY A 221 36.79 18.75 14.09
N TRP A 222 36.49 19.43 12.98
CA TRP A 222 36.14 18.79 11.71
C TRP A 222 37.39 18.43 10.88
N ARG A 223 37.33 17.27 10.23
CA ARG A 223 38.31 16.77 9.26
C ARG A 223 37.57 16.10 8.12
N TYR A 224 38.24 15.93 6.99
CA TYR A 224 37.76 15.13 5.86
C TYR A 224 38.79 14.06 5.51
N ILE A 225 38.38 13.08 4.70
CA ILE A 225 39.29 12.07 4.17
C ILE A 225 40.23 12.75 3.16
N PRO A 226 41.55 12.84 3.41
CA PRO A 226 42.45 13.66 2.59
C PRO A 226 42.66 13.10 1.18
N GLU A 227 42.59 11.77 1.03
CA GLU A 227 42.72 11.05 -0.24
C GLU A 227 41.48 10.16 -0.43
N PRO A 228 40.30 10.74 -0.76
CA PRO A 228 39.08 9.96 -0.93
C PRO A 228 39.19 9.11 -2.20
N ILE A 229 38.66 7.89 -2.13
CA ILE A 229 38.49 7.02 -3.29
C ILE A 229 37.31 7.50 -4.13
N SER A 230 36.29 8.06 -3.47
CA SER A 230 35.11 8.60 -4.14
C SER A 230 35.33 10.02 -4.66
N LYS A 231 34.38 10.50 -5.47
CA LYS A 231 34.29 11.91 -5.89
C LYS A 231 33.67 12.82 -4.80
N VAL A 232 33.34 12.26 -3.64
CA VAL A 232 32.67 12.96 -2.53
C VAL A 232 33.68 13.25 -1.44
N ARG A 233 33.68 14.46 -0.91
CA ARG A 233 34.47 14.82 0.27
C ARG A 233 33.67 14.46 1.51
N ILE A 234 34.10 13.40 2.21
CA ILE A 234 33.43 12.94 3.43
C ILE A 234 34.08 13.56 4.65
N TRP A 235 33.29 14.33 5.39
CA TRP A 235 33.65 14.99 6.62
C TRP A 235 33.23 14.19 7.84
N TYR A 236 34.10 14.21 8.84
CA TYR A 236 33.89 13.60 10.14
C TYR A 236 34.43 14.50 11.25
N GLN A 237 33.97 14.26 12.47
CA GLN A 237 34.39 15.01 13.64
C GLN A 237 35.40 14.19 14.48
N VAL A 238 36.56 14.76 14.79
CA VAL A 238 37.66 14.06 15.49
C VAL A 238 37.39 13.78 16.95
N ASN A 239 36.45 14.53 17.55
CA ASN A 239 35.96 14.29 18.90
C ASN A 239 35.00 13.10 19.00
N PHE A 240 34.76 12.36 17.90
CA PHE A 240 34.03 11.10 17.87
C PHE A 240 34.92 9.97 17.30
N PRO A 241 35.55 9.15 18.17
CA PRO A 241 36.64 8.23 17.78
C PRO A 241 36.32 7.23 16.64
N GLU A 242 35.05 6.87 16.44
CA GLU A 242 34.64 5.90 15.43
C GLU A 242 34.16 6.51 14.11
N GLN A 243 33.91 7.83 14.05
CA GLN A 243 33.40 8.47 12.84
C GLN A 243 34.39 8.40 11.69
N ARG A 244 35.70 8.55 11.95
CA ARG A 244 36.72 8.43 10.91
C ARG A 244 36.65 7.09 10.20
N LYS A 245 36.50 5.99 10.95
CA LYS A 245 36.41 4.64 10.37
C LYS A 245 35.12 4.46 9.57
N ARG A 246 33.99 5.00 10.04
CA ARG A 246 32.72 5.00 9.30
C ARG A 246 32.82 5.80 8.01
N ALA A 247 33.41 7.00 8.07
CA ALA A 247 33.66 7.84 6.91
C ALA A 247 34.47 7.08 5.84
N MET A 248 35.55 6.38 6.23
CA MET A 248 36.34 5.57 5.30
C MET A 248 35.54 4.41 4.67
N ARG A 249 34.67 3.74 5.43
CA ARG A 249 33.80 2.68 4.88
C ARG A 249 32.75 3.25 3.93
N LEU A 250 32.20 4.42 4.26
CA LEU A 250 31.25 5.13 3.41
C LEU A 250 31.89 5.61 2.11
N ASP A 251 33.11 6.16 2.16
CA ASP A 251 33.88 6.55 0.97
C ASP A 251 34.09 5.36 0.03
N ALA A 252 34.48 4.21 0.59
CA ALA A 252 34.63 2.99 -0.19
C ALA A 252 33.30 2.53 -0.81
N ALA A 253 32.18 2.61 -0.07
CA ALA A 253 30.85 2.24 -0.58
C ALA A 253 30.37 3.19 -1.69
N ILE A 254 30.54 4.51 -1.51
CA ILE A 254 30.20 5.50 -2.54
C ILE A 254 31.03 5.26 -3.80
N ALA A 255 32.34 5.09 -3.66
CA ALA A 255 33.24 4.94 -4.81
C ALA A 255 33.01 3.65 -5.60
N LYS A 256 32.72 2.53 -4.92
CA LYS A 256 32.70 1.19 -5.52
C LYS A 256 31.31 0.67 -5.84
N GLU A 257 30.29 1.14 -5.11
CA GLU A 257 28.95 0.57 -5.15
C GLU A 257 27.92 1.61 -5.61
N ILE A 258 27.81 2.75 -4.90
CA ILE A 258 26.71 3.70 -5.11
C ILE A 258 26.92 4.53 -6.38
N TRP A 259 28.01 5.31 -6.44
CA TRP A 259 28.25 6.26 -7.54
C TRP A 259 28.32 5.57 -8.91
N PRO A 260 29.08 4.46 -9.09
CA PRO A 260 29.16 3.81 -10.41
C PRO A 260 27.80 3.27 -10.89
N LYS A 261 26.99 2.70 -9.99
CA LYS A 261 25.66 2.16 -10.36
C LYS A 261 24.69 3.26 -10.74
N LEU A 262 24.65 4.37 -9.98
CA LEU A 262 23.82 5.52 -10.34
C LEU A 262 24.26 6.17 -11.64
N MET A 263 25.57 6.30 -11.89
CA MET A 263 26.06 6.88 -13.14
C MET A 263 25.86 5.96 -14.35
N ALA A 264 25.85 4.64 -14.16
CA ALA A 264 25.56 3.68 -15.23
C ALA A 264 24.13 3.84 -15.81
N LEU A 265 23.23 4.47 -15.06
CA LEU A 265 21.89 4.84 -15.52
C LEU A 265 21.87 5.99 -16.55
N GLY A 266 22.98 6.72 -16.70
CA GLY A 266 23.03 7.95 -17.50
C GLY A 266 22.47 9.18 -16.80
N LEU A 267 22.39 9.15 -15.46
CA LEU A 267 22.06 10.31 -14.64
C LEU A 267 23.17 11.37 -14.73
N LYS A 268 22.80 12.64 -14.52
CA LYS A 268 23.77 13.73 -14.34
C LYS A 268 24.54 13.56 -13.02
N GLU A 269 25.82 13.95 -13.03
CA GLU A 269 26.58 14.09 -11.79
C GLU A 269 26.04 15.28 -10.97
N PRO A 270 26.10 15.20 -9.62
CA PRO A 270 25.87 16.35 -8.75
C PRO A 270 26.69 17.57 -9.19
N LEU A 271 26.10 18.77 -9.06
CA LEU A 271 26.79 20.00 -9.42
C LEU A 271 27.96 20.29 -8.46
N THR A 272 29.03 20.83 -9.03
CA THR A 272 30.16 21.34 -8.25
C THR A 272 29.81 22.71 -7.66
N ASP A 273 30.26 22.93 -6.43
CA ASP A 273 30.17 24.18 -5.68
C ASP A 273 31.45 25.02 -5.77
N LYS A 274 32.36 24.71 -6.72
CA LYS A 274 33.67 25.37 -6.86
C LYS A 274 33.63 26.91 -6.87
N ASP A 275 32.54 27.48 -7.38
CA ASP A 275 32.35 28.93 -7.57
C ASP A 275 31.72 29.60 -6.34
N PHE A 276 31.36 28.82 -5.30
CA PHE A 276 30.85 29.32 -4.03
C PHE A 276 32.01 29.58 -3.05
N SER A 277 31.90 30.67 -2.30
CA SER A 277 32.85 31.08 -1.25
C SER A 277 32.94 30.09 -0.09
N CYS A 278 31.84 29.39 0.21
CA CYS A 278 31.72 28.39 1.26
C CYS A 278 31.62 26.98 0.67
N ASN A 279 32.65 26.51 -0.05
CA ASN A 279 32.61 25.24 -0.80
C ASN A 279 33.29 24.06 -0.08
N GLY A 280 33.43 24.10 1.25
CA GLY A 280 34.19 23.06 1.97
C GLY A 280 35.66 22.98 1.58
N GLY A 281 36.20 23.94 0.83
CA GLY A 281 37.63 23.99 0.47
C GLY A 281 37.98 23.09 -0.71
N GLY A 282 37.02 22.81 -1.60
CA GLY A 282 37.25 22.15 -2.87
C GLY A 282 36.01 22.14 -3.77
N PRO A 283 36.12 21.61 -4.99
CA PRO A 283 35.00 21.55 -5.94
C PRO A 283 34.12 20.30 -5.78
N GLN A 284 34.38 19.45 -4.78
CA GLN A 284 33.72 18.16 -4.60
C GLN A 284 32.40 18.30 -3.84
N LEU A 285 31.44 17.41 -4.12
CA LEU A 285 30.26 17.28 -3.26
C LEU A 285 30.69 16.95 -1.83
N ASP A 286 30.23 17.74 -0.87
CA ASP A 286 30.50 17.51 0.55
C ASP A 286 29.42 16.63 1.19
N LEU A 287 29.86 15.68 2.02
CA LEU A 287 29.00 14.86 2.86
C LEU A 287 29.52 14.90 4.31
N TYR A 288 28.68 15.30 5.25
CA TYR A 288 29.02 15.44 6.66
C TYR A 288 28.38 14.34 7.49
N LEU A 289 29.17 13.57 8.23
CA LEU A 289 28.65 12.69 9.29
C LEU A 289 28.29 13.54 10.52
N VAL A 290 27.00 13.64 10.81
CA VAL A 290 26.46 14.49 11.88
C VAL A 290 25.80 13.66 12.98
N VAL A 291 26.00 14.04 14.23
CA VAL A 291 25.30 13.44 15.37
C VAL A 291 24.01 14.21 15.70
N ASN A 292 23.11 13.60 16.47
CA ASN A 292 21.93 14.24 17.06
C ASN A 292 20.90 14.79 16.05
N MET A 293 20.88 14.23 14.83
CA MET A 293 19.88 14.52 13.80
C MET A 293 18.65 13.62 13.97
N ALA A 294 17.45 14.14 13.71
CA ALA A 294 16.22 13.36 13.75
C ALA A 294 16.09 12.51 12.47
N ASP A 295 16.33 13.13 11.31
CA ASP A 295 16.38 12.45 10.03
C ASP A 295 17.63 11.58 9.86
N ARG A 296 17.59 10.67 8.89
CA ARG A 296 18.71 9.78 8.55
C ARG A 296 19.69 10.45 7.59
N GLY A 297 19.20 11.37 6.77
CA GLY A 297 19.95 12.14 5.80
C GLY A 297 19.22 13.44 5.46
N LEU A 298 19.95 14.41 4.94
CA LEU A 298 19.38 15.62 4.37
C LEU A 298 20.31 16.17 3.30
N THR A 299 19.76 16.47 2.12
CA THR A 299 20.48 17.12 1.03
C THR A 299 20.09 18.59 0.96
N ILE A 300 21.05 19.46 1.24
CA ILE A 300 20.82 20.90 1.36
C ILE A 300 21.35 21.61 0.10
N PRO A 301 20.51 22.37 -0.62
CA PRO A 301 20.95 23.19 -1.75
C PRO A 301 21.71 24.43 -1.30
N GLU A 302 22.73 24.77 -2.07
CA GLU A 302 23.53 25.98 -1.94
C GLU A 302 22.88 27.18 -2.61
N GLY A 303 22.89 28.32 -1.91
CA GLY A 303 22.30 29.56 -2.39
C GLY A 303 20.77 29.54 -2.48
N TRP A 304 20.22 30.41 -3.34
CA TRP A 304 18.79 30.73 -3.38
C TRP A 304 18.03 30.16 -4.59
N ASP A 305 18.68 29.71 -5.67
CA ASP A 305 17.97 29.23 -6.87
C ASP A 305 17.13 27.96 -6.54
N PRO A 306 15.78 28.04 -6.57
CA PRO A 306 14.91 26.94 -6.15
C PRO A 306 14.74 25.88 -7.26
N THR A 307 15.36 26.07 -8.43
CA THR A 307 15.20 25.19 -9.60
C THR A 307 16.44 24.35 -9.89
N GLN A 308 17.62 24.79 -9.44
CA GLN A 308 18.89 24.11 -9.63
C GLN A 308 19.93 24.68 -8.67
N ALA A 309 20.68 23.82 -7.99
CA ALA A 309 21.75 24.26 -7.09
C ALA A 309 22.80 23.16 -6.92
N PRO A 310 24.09 23.49 -6.66
CA PRO A 310 24.96 22.55 -5.99
C PRO A 310 24.43 22.26 -4.58
N THR A 311 24.85 21.16 -3.98
CA THR A 311 24.34 20.73 -2.68
C THR A 311 25.47 20.28 -1.78
N TYR A 312 25.18 20.14 -0.49
CA TYR A 312 25.93 19.32 0.45
C TYR A 312 24.98 18.39 1.20
N ILE A 313 25.52 17.31 1.75
CA ILE A 313 24.72 16.26 2.40
C ILE A 313 25.06 16.23 3.87
N LEU A 314 24.03 16.22 4.72
CA LEU A 314 24.11 15.83 6.13
C LEU A 314 23.67 14.39 6.24
N LEU A 315 24.47 13.53 6.87
CA LEU A 315 24.14 12.13 7.08
C LEU A 315 24.24 11.80 8.56
N LYS A 316 23.17 11.23 9.13
CA LYS A 316 23.16 10.84 10.54
C LYS A 316 24.25 9.79 10.77
N ASP A 317 25.15 10.08 11.69
CA ASP A 317 26.16 9.13 12.15
C ASP A 317 25.46 7.94 12.82
N ASN A 318 25.42 6.82 12.10
CA ASN A 318 24.74 5.60 12.50
C ASN A 318 25.77 4.48 12.68
N THR A 319 25.59 3.69 13.73
CA THR A 319 26.45 2.52 14.02
C THR A 319 26.21 1.36 13.05
N ASP A 320 25.05 1.31 12.39
CA ASP A 320 24.73 0.35 11.33
C ASP A 320 25.26 0.86 9.98
N ASP A 321 26.32 0.21 9.48
CA ASP A 321 26.94 0.55 8.21
C ASP A 321 25.98 0.41 7.01
N ASN A 322 25.02 -0.52 7.04
CA ASN A 322 24.06 -0.70 5.96
C ASN A 322 23.01 0.41 5.97
N ALA A 323 22.60 0.87 7.15
CA ALA A 323 21.73 2.03 7.27
C ALA A 323 22.40 3.30 6.72
N LEU A 324 23.71 3.47 6.97
CA LEU A 324 24.50 4.55 6.36
C LEU A 324 24.54 4.46 4.83
N LYS A 325 24.74 3.25 4.28
CA LYS A 325 24.74 3.03 2.81
C LYS A 325 23.39 3.38 2.19
N GLY A 326 22.28 2.97 2.81
CA GLY A 326 20.92 3.24 2.34
C GLY A 326 20.63 4.74 2.35
N ALA A 327 20.88 5.41 3.48
CA ALA A 327 20.69 6.85 3.61
C ALA A 327 21.60 7.65 2.65
N ALA A 328 22.88 7.27 2.50
CA ALA A 328 23.77 7.95 1.55
C ALA A 328 23.35 7.77 0.09
N THR A 329 22.74 6.63 -0.26
CA THR A 329 22.20 6.40 -1.61
C THR A 329 21.00 7.30 -1.87
N HIS A 330 20.10 7.43 -0.89
CA HIS A 330 18.94 8.32 -0.95
C HIS A 330 19.38 9.79 -1.13
N GLU A 331 20.25 10.29 -0.27
CA GLU A 331 20.71 11.69 -0.32
C GLU A 331 21.54 11.99 -1.57
N LEU A 332 22.39 11.06 -2.01
CA LEU A 332 23.12 11.25 -3.26
C LEU A 332 22.17 11.35 -4.46
N MET A 333 21.05 10.63 -4.44
CA MET A 333 20.02 10.77 -5.47
C MET A 333 19.36 12.15 -5.45
N HIS A 334 19.12 12.74 -4.27
CA HIS A 334 18.68 14.14 -4.18
C HIS A 334 19.71 15.12 -4.74
N ALA A 335 21.00 14.93 -4.45
CA ALA A 335 22.07 15.76 -5.02
C ALA A 335 22.11 15.66 -6.57
N ILE A 336 21.86 14.47 -7.11
CA ILE A 336 21.69 14.24 -8.55
C ILE A 336 20.46 14.98 -9.07
N GLN A 337 19.31 14.90 -8.40
CA GLN A 337 18.08 15.60 -8.81
C GLN A 337 18.27 17.13 -8.86
N TRP A 338 19.01 17.70 -7.92
CA TRP A 338 19.37 19.13 -7.89
C TRP A 338 20.25 19.57 -9.07
N SER A 339 20.92 18.63 -9.75
CA SER A 339 21.69 18.93 -10.97
C SER A 339 20.82 19.15 -12.22
N TYR A 340 19.53 18.79 -12.16
CA TYR A 340 18.57 19.09 -13.21
C TYR A 340 17.93 20.44 -12.94
N LYS A 341 18.06 21.36 -13.90
CA LYS A 341 17.32 22.62 -13.86
C LYS A 341 15.85 22.36 -14.16
N THR A 342 15.04 22.26 -13.11
CA THR A 342 13.61 21.98 -13.24
C THR A 342 12.86 23.18 -13.82
N LYS A 343 11.69 22.92 -14.42
CA LYS A 343 10.85 23.96 -15.01
C LYS A 343 10.18 24.83 -13.93
N GLY A 344 9.74 24.20 -12.84
CA GLY A 344 9.19 24.82 -11.63
C GLY A 344 10.12 24.66 -10.42
N TRP A 345 9.63 24.98 -9.23
CA TRP A 345 10.42 24.84 -8.01
C TRP A 345 10.63 23.36 -7.69
N GLN A 346 11.83 22.99 -7.25
CA GLN A 346 12.17 21.61 -6.87
C GLN A 346 11.24 21.04 -5.79
N ALA A 347 10.67 21.89 -4.93
CA ALA A 347 9.72 21.49 -3.89
C ALA A 347 8.37 21.01 -4.46
N ASP A 348 7.93 21.56 -5.60
CA ASP A 348 6.67 21.18 -6.26
C ASP A 348 6.70 19.76 -6.82
N TYR A 349 7.90 19.20 -6.99
CA TYR A 349 8.14 17.83 -7.45
C TYR A 349 8.45 16.86 -6.31
N GLY A 350 8.11 17.20 -5.06
CA GLY A 350 8.50 16.45 -3.86
C GLY A 350 8.26 14.94 -3.94
N TRP A 351 7.05 14.51 -4.35
CA TRP A 351 6.72 13.08 -4.34
C TRP A 351 7.62 12.24 -5.25
N ILE A 352 7.92 12.71 -6.46
CA ILE A 352 8.77 11.98 -7.41
C ILE A 352 10.22 12.01 -6.94
N ARG A 353 10.64 13.08 -6.25
CA ARG A 353 11.99 13.19 -5.69
C ARG A 353 12.24 12.14 -4.62
N ASP A 354 11.34 12.01 -3.64
CA ASP A 354 11.49 11.04 -2.54
C ASP A 354 11.27 9.60 -3.04
N ALA A 355 10.28 9.39 -3.91
CA ALA A 355 10.02 8.08 -4.52
C ALA A 355 11.22 7.57 -5.35
N THR A 356 11.85 8.43 -6.15
CA THR A 356 13.03 8.02 -6.94
C THR A 356 14.31 7.94 -6.10
N ALA A 357 14.43 8.70 -5.01
CA ALA A 357 15.51 8.54 -4.04
C ALA A 357 15.45 7.19 -3.30
N ASN A 358 14.25 6.73 -2.95
CA ASN A 358 14.06 5.38 -2.41
C ASN A 358 14.24 4.28 -3.46
N TRP A 359 13.78 4.50 -4.70
CA TRP A 359 14.04 3.56 -5.81
C TRP A 359 15.54 3.40 -6.09
N ALA A 360 16.33 4.47 -5.93
CA ALA A 360 17.79 4.39 -6.07
C ALA A 360 18.41 3.40 -5.06
N ILE A 361 17.83 3.23 -3.87
CA ILE A 361 18.26 2.24 -2.88
C ILE A 361 18.03 0.83 -3.42
N ASP A 362 16.83 0.52 -3.91
CA ASP A 362 16.51 -0.78 -4.56
C ASP A 362 17.46 -1.08 -5.72
N HIS A 363 17.67 -0.07 -6.58
CA HIS A 363 18.52 -0.22 -7.76
C HIS A 363 19.99 -0.50 -7.39
N VAL A 364 20.54 0.24 -6.43
CA VAL A 364 21.94 0.09 -6.00
C VAL A 364 22.11 -1.16 -5.14
N TYR A 365 21.17 -1.44 -4.25
CA TYR A 365 21.24 -2.51 -3.26
C TYR A 365 19.90 -3.26 -3.11
N PRO A 366 19.57 -4.19 -4.03
CA PRO A 366 18.31 -4.93 -4.01
C PRO A 366 18.15 -5.91 -2.83
N THR A 367 19.12 -5.98 -1.91
CA THR A 367 19.12 -6.86 -0.75
C THR A 367 19.78 -6.18 0.47
N LEU A 368 19.66 -4.85 0.61
CA LEU A 368 20.32 -4.13 1.70
C LEU A 368 19.64 -4.35 3.04
N LEU A 369 20.12 -5.33 3.80
CA LEU A 369 19.52 -5.66 5.10
C LEU A 369 19.98 -4.70 6.20
N VAL A 370 19.02 -4.17 6.96
CA VAL A 370 19.23 -3.36 8.16
C VAL A 370 18.48 -3.92 9.37
N GLY A 371 18.99 -3.61 10.57
CA GLY A 371 18.38 -4.06 11.83
C GLY A 371 18.14 -5.58 11.87
N ALA A 372 16.90 -6.00 12.14
CA ALA A 372 16.49 -7.40 12.25
C ALA A 372 16.33 -8.11 10.88
N ASN A 373 17.27 -7.89 9.95
CA ASN A 373 17.28 -8.42 8.58
C ASN A 373 16.11 -7.96 7.69
N GLN A 374 15.71 -6.70 7.79
CA GLN A 374 14.73 -6.10 6.89
C GLN A 374 15.46 -5.38 5.74
N GLN A 375 15.00 -5.52 4.48
CA GLN A 375 15.53 -4.68 3.40
C GLN A 375 15.17 -3.21 3.63
N TYR A 376 16.11 -2.31 3.32
CA TYR A 376 16.03 -0.92 3.75
C TYR A 376 14.83 -0.19 3.14
N GLU A 377 14.60 -0.29 1.84
CA GLU A 377 13.48 0.33 1.13
C GLU A 377 12.12 -0.32 1.45
N HIS A 378 12.10 -1.63 1.77
CA HIS A 378 10.88 -2.34 2.17
C HIS A 378 10.17 -1.72 3.37
N MET A 379 10.88 -1.02 4.27
CA MET A 379 10.23 -0.35 5.41
C MET A 379 9.25 0.74 4.97
N PHE A 380 9.41 1.29 3.76
CA PHE A 380 8.54 2.33 3.20
C PHE A 380 7.44 1.76 2.30
N ALA A 381 7.50 0.50 1.87
CA ALA A 381 6.51 -0.10 0.97
C ALA A 381 5.07 0.02 1.54
N GLY A 382 4.93 -0.23 2.85
CA GLY A 382 3.66 -0.11 3.55
C GLY A 382 3.06 1.30 3.53
N CYS A 383 3.86 2.36 3.37
CA CYS A 383 3.35 3.74 3.31
C CYS A 383 2.38 3.92 2.14
N PHE A 384 2.74 3.37 0.98
CA PHE A 384 1.94 3.42 -0.24
C PHE A 384 0.92 2.28 -0.32
N MET A 385 1.34 1.05 -0.03
CA MET A 385 0.48 -0.14 -0.09
C MET A 385 -0.70 -0.10 0.90
N ASN A 386 -0.58 0.63 2.02
CA ASN A 386 -1.65 0.73 3.01
C ASN A 386 -2.67 1.86 2.71
N SER A 387 -2.44 2.64 1.65
CA SER A 387 -3.26 3.78 1.25
C SER A 387 -3.46 3.86 -0.28
N PRO A 388 -3.86 2.74 -0.93
CA PRO A 388 -3.92 2.67 -2.39
C PRO A 388 -5.00 3.58 -3.01
N SER A 389 -5.99 3.99 -2.21
CA SER A 389 -7.08 4.86 -2.65
C SER A 389 -6.68 6.34 -2.73
N LEU A 390 -5.53 6.73 -2.16
CA LEU A 390 -5.04 8.11 -2.24
C LEU A 390 -4.34 8.36 -3.59
N PRO A 391 -4.28 9.63 -4.05
CA PRO A 391 -3.55 9.96 -5.26
C PRO A 391 -2.10 9.53 -5.27
N LEU A 392 -1.54 9.18 -6.44
CA LEU A 392 -0.11 8.84 -6.58
C LEU A 392 0.81 9.89 -5.93
N GLU A 393 0.55 11.17 -6.18
CA GLU A 393 1.35 12.31 -5.68
C GLU A 393 1.11 12.67 -4.20
N SER A 394 0.23 11.96 -3.50
CA SER A 394 -0.07 12.23 -2.10
C SER A 394 1.13 11.97 -1.20
N ARG A 395 1.48 12.98 -0.40
CA ARG A 395 2.56 12.99 0.60
C ARG A 395 2.04 12.92 2.05
N SER A 396 0.83 12.41 2.26
CA SER A 396 0.25 12.31 3.61
C SER A 396 1.06 11.34 4.49
N THR A 397 1.17 11.67 5.77
CA THR A 397 1.86 10.84 6.78
C THR A 397 0.89 9.86 7.45
N GLY A 398 1.43 8.92 8.24
CA GLY A 398 0.63 8.01 9.09
C GLY A 398 0.09 6.76 8.38
N HIS A 399 0.57 6.47 7.17
CA HIS A 399 0.13 5.29 6.41
C HIS A 399 1.11 4.10 6.50
N CYS A 400 2.35 4.34 6.88
CA CYS A 400 3.39 3.32 6.96
C CYS A 400 3.10 2.27 8.05
N ARG A 401 3.18 0.97 7.70
CA ARG A 401 3.00 -0.12 8.68
C ARG A 401 4.23 -0.35 9.56
N ASN A 402 5.43 -0.11 9.02
CA ASN A 402 6.66 -0.32 9.75
C ASN A 402 6.91 0.83 10.73
N SER A 403 7.17 0.51 12.00
CA SER A 403 7.41 1.51 13.04
C SER A 403 8.66 2.36 12.78
N GLY A 404 9.66 1.82 12.07
CA GLY A 404 10.87 2.55 11.65
C GLY A 404 10.61 3.61 10.59
N ALA A 405 9.44 3.60 9.95
CA ALA A 405 9.01 4.57 8.94
C ALA A 405 7.66 5.23 9.29
N LYS A 406 7.17 5.11 10.54
CA LYS A 406 5.83 5.57 10.96
C LYS A 406 5.50 7.01 10.57
N PHE A 407 6.50 7.88 10.56
CA PHE A 407 6.40 9.32 10.28
C PHE A 407 6.82 9.69 8.86
N ALA A 408 7.26 8.73 8.05
CA ALA A 408 7.57 8.99 6.66
C ALA A 408 6.29 9.35 5.90
N GLU A 409 6.45 10.23 4.92
CA GLU A 409 5.41 10.57 3.97
C GLU A 409 5.14 9.37 3.04
N ARG A 410 3.93 9.34 2.47
CA ARG A 410 3.47 8.24 1.63
C ARG A 410 4.30 8.04 0.36
N ASP A 411 4.84 9.12 -0.20
CA ASP A 411 5.65 9.16 -1.41
C ASP A 411 6.97 8.38 -1.31
N TYR A 412 7.55 8.23 -0.11
CA TYR A 412 8.68 7.30 0.11
C TYR A 412 8.33 5.88 -0.32
N GLY A 413 7.08 5.44 -0.14
CA GLY A 413 6.58 4.14 -0.57
C GLY A 413 6.21 4.09 -2.07
N ALA A 414 6.08 5.23 -2.74
CA ALA A 414 5.77 5.30 -4.16
C ALA A 414 6.95 4.86 -5.05
N TYR A 415 8.12 4.56 -4.46
CA TYR A 415 9.24 3.90 -5.15
C TYR A 415 8.81 2.61 -5.86
N LEU A 416 7.76 1.92 -5.36
CA LEU A 416 7.18 0.72 -5.96
C LEU A 416 6.74 0.94 -7.41
N LEU A 417 6.28 2.14 -7.76
CA LEU A 417 5.99 2.48 -9.16
C LEU A 417 7.27 2.46 -9.99
N PHE A 418 8.34 3.11 -9.53
CA PHE A 418 9.61 3.19 -10.27
C PHE A 418 10.33 1.85 -10.33
N GLN A 419 10.23 1.02 -9.29
CA GLN A 419 10.67 -0.38 -9.32
C GLN A 419 9.88 -1.17 -10.37
N TYR A 420 8.55 -1.08 -10.37
CA TYR A 420 7.73 -1.72 -11.41
C TYR A 420 8.13 -1.28 -12.82
N LEU A 421 8.33 0.03 -13.03
CA LEU A 421 8.75 0.60 -14.31
C LEU A 421 10.13 0.08 -14.74
N GLU A 422 11.10 0.02 -13.82
CA GLU A 422 12.41 -0.57 -14.10
C GLU A 422 12.29 -2.04 -14.51
N LYS A 423 11.56 -2.86 -13.75
CA LYS A 423 11.46 -4.30 -14.02
C LYS A 423 10.70 -4.60 -15.32
N LYS A 424 9.80 -3.72 -15.75
CA LYS A 424 8.99 -3.91 -16.97
C LYS A 424 9.60 -3.28 -18.22
N TYR A 425 10.17 -2.09 -18.10
CA TYR A 425 10.59 -1.27 -19.24
C TYR A 425 12.08 -0.89 -19.21
N GLY A 426 12.80 -1.29 -18.17
CA GLY A 426 14.20 -0.94 -17.93
C GLY A 426 14.34 0.41 -17.21
N PRO A 427 15.47 0.67 -16.54
CA PRO A 427 15.63 1.84 -15.68
C PRO A 427 15.71 3.17 -16.45
N ALA A 428 15.94 3.13 -17.77
CA ALA A 428 15.99 4.32 -18.61
C ALA A 428 14.67 5.13 -18.61
N VAL A 429 13.53 4.47 -18.37
CA VAL A 429 12.24 5.17 -18.26
C VAL A 429 12.19 6.09 -17.03
N VAL A 430 12.80 5.69 -15.92
CA VAL A 430 12.88 6.49 -14.68
C VAL A 430 13.76 7.73 -14.91
N VAL A 431 14.90 7.53 -15.56
CA VAL A 431 15.82 8.62 -15.93
C VAL A 431 15.16 9.60 -16.90
N ALA A 432 14.40 9.10 -17.87
CA ALA A 432 13.66 9.93 -18.80
C ALA A 432 12.58 10.77 -18.10
N ALA A 433 11.86 10.20 -17.12
CA ALA A 433 10.88 10.94 -16.33
C ALA A 433 11.53 12.09 -15.55
N LEU A 434 12.68 11.87 -14.92
CA LEU A 434 13.44 12.92 -14.24
C LEU A 434 13.91 14.02 -15.20
N ALA A 435 14.39 13.64 -16.39
CA ALA A 435 14.80 14.61 -17.41
C ALA A 435 13.62 15.48 -17.89
N LYS A 436 12.40 14.93 -17.94
CA LYS A 436 11.18 15.67 -18.32
C LYS A 436 10.79 16.76 -17.33
N LEU A 437 11.21 16.68 -16.06
CA LEU A 437 10.99 17.76 -15.09
C LEU A 437 11.67 19.09 -15.49
N THR A 438 12.63 19.04 -16.42
CA THR A 438 13.27 20.25 -16.99
C THR A 438 12.38 21.00 -17.98
N THR A 439 11.36 20.34 -18.52
CA THR A 439 10.42 20.92 -19.50
C THR A 439 8.98 20.98 -18.99
N GLU A 440 8.61 20.12 -18.05
CA GLU A 440 7.25 19.98 -17.51
C GLU A 440 7.11 20.59 -16.11
N THR A 441 6.02 21.30 -15.85
CA THR A 441 5.67 21.81 -14.51
C THR A 441 4.93 20.78 -13.66
N SER A 442 4.35 19.75 -14.27
CA SER A 442 3.68 18.64 -13.60
C SER A 442 4.56 17.39 -13.61
N SER A 443 4.88 16.86 -12.42
CA SER A 443 5.60 15.58 -12.28
C SER A 443 4.80 14.41 -12.85
N LEU A 444 3.47 14.41 -12.73
CA LEU A 444 2.61 13.40 -13.34
C LEU A 444 2.71 13.45 -14.86
N THR A 445 2.64 14.63 -15.47
CA THR A 445 2.80 14.80 -16.93
C THR A 445 4.19 14.39 -17.40
N ALA A 446 5.23 14.68 -16.61
CA ALA A 446 6.59 14.27 -16.89
C ALA A 446 6.72 12.74 -16.97
N VAL A 447 6.18 12.02 -15.97
CA VAL A 447 6.17 10.55 -15.95
C VAL A 447 5.31 10.01 -17.10
N ASP A 448 4.06 10.47 -17.24
CA ASP A 448 3.13 10.02 -18.27
C ASP A 448 3.73 10.08 -19.68
N SER A 449 4.43 11.17 -20.00
CA SER A 449 5.01 11.42 -21.33
C SER A 449 6.10 10.43 -21.74
N VAL A 450 6.67 9.67 -20.80
CA VAL A 450 7.72 8.67 -21.07
C VAL A 450 7.23 7.24 -20.94
N LEU A 451 6.01 7.02 -20.42
CA LEU A 451 5.43 5.70 -20.28
C LEU A 451 4.95 5.16 -21.64
N PRO A 452 5.19 3.87 -21.97
CA PRO A 452 4.63 3.24 -23.16
C PRO A 452 3.09 3.25 -23.17
N GLY A 453 2.51 4.26 -23.83
CA GLY A 453 1.06 4.49 -23.86
C GLY A 453 0.48 5.17 -22.62
N GLY A 454 1.31 5.90 -21.86
CA GLY A 454 0.88 6.71 -20.72
C GLY A 454 0.41 5.90 -19.51
N PHE A 455 -0.04 6.61 -18.49
CA PHE A 455 -0.69 6.04 -17.32
C PHE A 455 -1.94 5.24 -17.69
N GLU A 456 -2.68 5.64 -18.74
CA GLU A 456 -3.87 4.91 -19.21
C GLU A 456 -3.59 3.41 -19.43
N LYS A 457 -2.41 3.07 -19.98
CA LYS A 457 -2.00 1.67 -20.17
C LYS A 457 -1.24 1.10 -18.98
N VAL A 458 -0.35 1.88 -18.37
CA VAL A 458 0.61 1.36 -17.38
C VAL A 458 0.03 1.29 -15.98
N TRP A 459 -0.80 2.26 -15.59
CA TRP A 459 -1.32 2.37 -14.23
C TRP A 459 -2.21 1.19 -13.81
N PRO A 460 -3.15 0.70 -14.64
CA PRO A 460 -3.96 -0.47 -14.27
C PRO A 460 -3.13 -1.73 -14.05
N GLU A 461 -2.13 -1.98 -14.90
CA GLU A 461 -1.23 -3.13 -14.77
C GLU A 461 -0.31 -3.02 -13.56
N PHE A 462 0.12 -1.81 -13.22
CA PHE A 462 0.80 -1.53 -11.95
C PHE A 462 -0.12 -1.83 -10.76
N GLY A 463 -1.37 -1.34 -10.76
CA GLY A 463 -2.35 -1.63 -9.70
C GLY A 463 -2.59 -3.12 -9.51
N LYS A 464 -2.76 -3.87 -10.61
CA LYS A 464 -2.86 -5.33 -10.56
C LYS A 464 -1.62 -6.00 -9.95
N THR A 465 -0.42 -5.50 -10.26
CA THR A 465 0.84 -6.01 -9.68
C THR A 465 0.97 -5.65 -8.20
N LEU A 466 0.54 -4.45 -7.81
CA LEU A 466 0.57 -3.91 -6.44
C LEU A 466 -0.26 -4.74 -5.46
N TRP A 467 -1.25 -5.51 -5.94
CA TRP A 467 -1.97 -6.50 -5.14
C TRP A 467 -1.04 -7.33 -4.24
N ASN A 468 0.10 -7.78 -4.80
CA ASN A 468 1.13 -8.61 -4.16
C ASN A 468 0.64 -9.81 -3.33
N GLY A 469 -0.64 -10.19 -3.43
CA GLY A 469 -1.23 -11.39 -2.85
C GLY A 469 -1.37 -12.52 -3.87
N ALA A 470 -1.92 -13.67 -3.47
CA ALA A 470 -2.23 -14.75 -4.41
C ALA A 470 -3.27 -14.28 -5.46
N PRO A 471 -3.14 -14.68 -6.74
CA PRO A 471 -2.08 -15.50 -7.32
C PRO A 471 -0.80 -14.71 -7.65
N ASN A 472 -0.88 -13.39 -7.73
CA ASN A 472 0.18 -12.53 -8.27
C ASN A 472 1.53 -12.69 -7.55
N LYS A 473 1.53 -12.87 -6.23
CA LYS A 473 2.74 -13.06 -5.41
C LYS A 473 3.66 -14.20 -5.87
N THR A 474 3.10 -15.18 -6.57
CA THR A 474 3.85 -16.34 -7.10
C THR A 474 4.29 -16.18 -8.55
N ARG A 475 3.81 -15.13 -9.24
CA ARG A 475 4.14 -14.86 -10.64
C ARG A 475 5.49 -14.15 -10.72
N ALA A 476 6.29 -14.48 -11.74
CA ALA A 476 7.62 -13.89 -11.96
C ALA A 476 7.63 -12.35 -12.08
N GLY A 477 6.49 -11.75 -12.46
CA GLY A 477 6.32 -10.30 -12.57
C GLY A 477 5.71 -9.65 -11.33
N SER A 478 6.11 -10.08 -10.12
CA SER A 478 5.60 -9.53 -8.85
C SER A 478 6.72 -9.05 -7.96
N PHE A 479 6.40 -8.13 -7.05
CA PHE A 479 7.33 -7.59 -6.07
C PHE A 479 8.02 -8.71 -5.28
N LYS A 480 7.26 -9.68 -4.78
CA LYS A 480 7.84 -10.85 -4.07
C LYS A 480 8.91 -11.59 -4.89
N GLN A 481 8.75 -11.72 -6.20
CA GLN A 481 9.74 -12.40 -7.05
C GLN A 481 10.91 -11.48 -7.47
N TRP A 482 10.73 -10.16 -7.44
CA TRP A 482 11.76 -9.21 -7.83
C TRP A 482 12.78 -8.95 -6.73
N ASP A 483 12.32 -8.84 -5.49
CA ASP A 483 13.15 -8.42 -4.35
C ASP A 483 12.72 -9.04 -3.01
N ASP A 484 11.89 -10.08 -3.01
CA ASP A 484 11.39 -10.74 -1.80
C ASP A 484 10.40 -9.91 -0.94
N LEU A 485 9.85 -8.79 -1.46
CA LEU A 485 8.86 -7.98 -0.73
C LEU A 485 7.59 -8.77 -0.35
N ASP A 486 7.34 -8.87 0.95
CA ASP A 486 6.20 -9.61 1.50
C ASP A 486 4.92 -8.78 1.74
N GLU A 487 5.05 -7.46 1.76
CA GLU A 487 3.97 -6.52 2.05
C GLU A 487 2.82 -6.68 1.05
N ASN A 488 1.58 -6.77 1.55
CA ASN A 488 0.38 -6.80 0.70
C ASN A 488 -0.33 -5.45 0.75
N VAL A 489 -0.90 -5.04 -0.39
CA VAL A 489 -1.76 -3.86 -0.47
C VAL A 489 -2.94 -3.97 0.49
N LYS A 490 -3.42 -2.85 1.03
CA LYS A 490 -4.65 -2.81 1.82
C LYS A 490 -5.85 -3.02 0.90
N TYR A 491 -6.78 -3.85 1.35
CA TYR A 491 -8.01 -4.19 0.64
C TYR A 491 -9.19 -4.25 1.59
N GLY A 492 -10.41 -4.13 1.04
CA GLY A 492 -11.64 -4.44 1.77
C GLY A 492 -11.87 -5.94 1.79
N GLU A 493 -12.22 -6.49 2.95
CA GLU A 493 -12.63 -7.89 3.08
C GLU A 493 -14.15 -8.01 3.07
N LEU A 494 -14.66 -8.96 2.28
CA LEU A 494 -16.07 -9.31 2.25
C LEU A 494 -16.22 -10.83 2.38
N ASN A 495 -16.94 -11.27 3.41
CA ASN A 495 -17.47 -12.63 3.45
C ASN A 495 -18.86 -12.63 2.79
N ALA A 496 -18.95 -13.21 1.59
CA ALA A 496 -20.16 -13.23 0.75
C ALA A 496 -21.09 -14.41 1.05
N ASP A 497 -21.21 -14.76 2.32
CA ASP A 497 -22.15 -15.77 2.82
C ASP A 497 -23.58 -15.20 2.91
N LEU A 498 -24.57 -16.08 2.82
CA LEU A 498 -25.98 -15.72 2.98
C LEU A 498 -26.43 -15.76 4.43
N SER A 499 -25.76 -16.51 5.30
CA SER A 499 -26.09 -16.62 6.73
C SER A 499 -27.56 -16.96 6.99
N GLY A 500 -28.15 -17.79 6.13
CA GLY A 500 -29.55 -18.22 6.21
C GLY A 500 -30.56 -17.29 5.50
N TRP A 501 -30.13 -16.15 4.98
CA TRP A 501 -30.99 -15.30 4.14
C TRP A 501 -31.12 -15.86 2.72
N PRO A 502 -32.27 -15.66 2.04
CA PRO A 502 -32.45 -16.12 0.68
C PRO A 502 -31.59 -15.35 -0.35
N GLU A 503 -31.27 -14.10 -0.07
CA GLU A 503 -30.53 -13.17 -0.93
C GLU A 503 -29.87 -12.09 -0.07
N ALA A 504 -28.72 -11.59 -0.52
CA ALA A 504 -28.03 -10.46 0.08
C ALA A 504 -27.24 -9.67 -0.97
N SER A 505 -26.99 -8.38 -0.71
CA SER A 505 -26.17 -7.50 -1.54
C SER A 505 -25.24 -6.67 -0.67
N ASP A 506 -23.98 -6.52 -1.09
CA ASP A 506 -23.00 -5.65 -0.45
C ASP A 506 -22.48 -4.62 -1.44
N ASN A 507 -22.56 -3.35 -1.04
CA ASN A 507 -22.05 -2.25 -1.85
C ASN A 507 -20.53 -2.19 -1.79
N ILE A 508 -19.94 -1.84 -2.92
CA ILE A 508 -18.52 -1.55 -3.10
C ILE A 508 -18.38 -0.02 -3.23
N HIS A 509 -17.18 0.52 -3.01
CA HIS A 509 -16.99 1.96 -3.15
C HIS A 509 -17.10 2.40 -4.61
N ASP A 510 -17.64 3.58 -4.79
CA ASP A 510 -17.96 4.26 -6.04
C ASP A 510 -17.03 5.45 -6.33
N GLU A 511 -16.07 5.77 -5.46
CA GLU A 511 -15.13 6.87 -5.67
C GLU A 511 -13.69 6.39 -5.88
N LEU A 512 -12.99 6.99 -6.84
CA LEU A 512 -11.55 6.83 -7.07
C LEU A 512 -10.89 8.19 -7.20
N ASP A 513 -9.85 8.44 -6.42
CA ASP A 513 -9.04 9.65 -6.56
C ASP A 513 -8.12 9.56 -7.79
N ASN A 514 -7.50 10.70 -8.13
CA ASN A 514 -6.51 10.85 -9.19
C ASN A 514 -5.40 9.76 -9.13
N LEU A 515 -5.18 8.95 -10.17
CA LEU A 515 -4.17 7.87 -10.15
C LEU A 515 -4.22 7.06 -8.84
N SER A 516 -5.33 6.37 -8.61
CA SER A 516 -5.56 5.55 -7.41
C SER A 516 -6.13 4.18 -7.74
N ASN A 517 -6.13 3.29 -6.76
CA ASN A 517 -6.66 1.93 -6.88
C ASN A 517 -7.50 1.55 -5.65
N ARG A 518 -8.47 0.66 -5.85
CA ARG A 518 -9.19 -0.01 -4.77
C ARG A 518 -9.18 -1.52 -4.98
N TYR A 519 -9.13 -2.25 -3.88
CA TYR A 519 -8.99 -3.70 -3.85
C TYR A 519 -10.04 -4.29 -2.91
N TYR A 520 -10.68 -5.36 -3.34
CA TYR A 520 -11.64 -6.11 -2.54
C TYR A 520 -11.31 -7.59 -2.62
N ARG A 521 -11.20 -8.25 -1.47
CA ARG A 521 -11.07 -9.70 -1.36
C ARG A 521 -12.37 -10.27 -0.83
N ILE A 522 -12.97 -11.12 -1.64
CA ILE A 522 -14.30 -11.68 -1.43
C ILE A 522 -14.15 -13.19 -1.27
N THR A 523 -14.70 -13.74 -0.20
CA THR A 523 -14.64 -15.17 0.11
C THR A 523 -16.04 -15.75 0.24
N PHE A 524 -16.18 -17.04 -0.05
CA PHE A 524 -17.47 -17.74 -0.04
C PHE A 524 -17.37 -19.05 0.73
N SER A 525 -17.76 -19.06 2.00
CA SER A 525 -17.77 -20.27 2.85
C SER A 525 -19.10 -21.02 2.83
N ASP A 526 -20.20 -20.32 2.57
CA ASP A 526 -21.56 -20.86 2.65
C ASP A 526 -21.92 -21.66 1.38
N PRO A 527 -22.22 -22.96 1.46
CA PRO A 527 -22.72 -23.73 0.33
C PRO A 527 -24.14 -23.32 -0.12
N GLY A 528 -24.86 -22.55 0.71
CA GLY A 528 -26.14 -21.93 0.37
C GLY A 528 -26.01 -20.78 -0.64
N THR A 529 -24.85 -20.12 -0.73
CA THR A 529 -24.59 -19.12 -1.77
C THR A 529 -24.38 -19.83 -3.12
N ARG A 530 -25.37 -19.79 -4.01
CA ARG A 530 -25.38 -20.59 -5.25
C ARG A 530 -25.22 -19.75 -6.50
N SER A 531 -25.96 -18.64 -6.60
CA SER A 531 -25.84 -17.68 -7.69
C SER A 531 -25.22 -16.39 -7.17
N VAL A 532 -24.23 -15.86 -7.90
CA VAL A 532 -23.54 -14.60 -7.56
C VAL A 532 -23.57 -13.69 -8.77
N LEU A 533 -23.76 -12.39 -8.54
CA LEU A 533 -23.75 -11.33 -9.53
C LEU A 533 -22.91 -10.16 -9.02
N PHE A 534 -21.87 -9.81 -9.76
CA PHE A 534 -21.14 -8.56 -9.59
C PHE A 534 -21.70 -7.52 -10.56
N HIS A 535 -22.06 -6.34 -10.06
CA HIS A 535 -22.42 -5.18 -10.86
C HIS A 535 -21.23 -4.21 -10.94
N ASN A 536 -20.78 -3.99 -12.16
CA ASN A 536 -19.74 -3.01 -12.49
C ASN A 536 -20.37 -1.61 -12.65
N GLY A 537 -20.49 -0.89 -11.54
CA GLY A 537 -20.99 0.49 -11.54
C GLY A 537 -20.14 1.49 -12.35
N TRP A 538 -18.94 1.11 -12.78
CA TRP A 538 -18.05 1.91 -13.64
C TRP A 538 -18.30 1.69 -15.13
N PHE A 539 -19.18 0.75 -15.51
CA PHE A 539 -19.40 0.35 -16.90
C PHE A 539 -19.74 1.54 -17.81
N GLN A 540 -20.60 2.46 -17.37
CA GLN A 540 -20.95 3.65 -18.16
C GLN A 540 -19.81 4.68 -18.22
N ASN A 541 -19.01 4.85 -17.15
CA ASN A 541 -17.81 5.68 -17.19
C ASN A 541 -16.84 5.17 -18.27
N ILE A 542 -16.63 3.85 -18.32
CA ILE A 542 -15.68 3.21 -19.24
C ILE A 542 -16.23 3.23 -20.68
N THR A 543 -17.46 2.78 -20.89
CA THR A 543 -17.99 2.54 -22.23
C THR A 543 -18.59 3.78 -22.88
N ALA A 544 -19.30 4.62 -22.11
CA ALA A 544 -19.94 5.84 -22.63
C ALA A 544 -19.05 7.07 -22.46
N ALA A 545 -18.54 7.34 -21.25
CA ALA A 545 -17.72 8.53 -20.99
C ALA A 545 -16.25 8.38 -21.44
N LYS A 546 -15.79 7.14 -21.68
CA LYS A 546 -14.40 6.81 -22.04
C LYS A 546 -13.40 7.24 -20.96
N ASP A 547 -13.81 7.23 -19.70
CA ASP A 547 -12.89 7.42 -18.59
C ASP A 547 -11.90 6.24 -18.52
N PRO A 548 -10.62 6.47 -18.22
CA PRO A 548 -9.57 5.45 -18.22
C PRO A 548 -9.60 4.63 -16.91
N VAL A 549 -10.74 4.00 -16.65
CA VAL A 549 -10.97 3.11 -15.50
C VAL A 549 -10.86 1.66 -15.95
N LYS A 550 -10.19 0.84 -15.14
CA LYS A 550 -10.12 -0.61 -15.33
C LYS A 550 -10.70 -1.36 -14.15
N VAL A 551 -11.43 -2.43 -14.43
CA VAL A 551 -11.99 -3.35 -13.43
C VAL A 551 -11.45 -4.74 -13.71
N PHE A 552 -10.46 -5.17 -12.94
CA PHE A 552 -9.89 -6.51 -13.05
C PHE A 552 -10.47 -7.44 -11.99
N ALA A 553 -10.49 -8.73 -12.31
CA ALA A 553 -10.83 -9.78 -11.37
C ALA A 553 -9.81 -10.91 -11.39
N LEU A 554 -9.38 -11.32 -10.20
CA LEU A 554 -8.62 -12.55 -9.99
C LEU A 554 -9.50 -13.48 -9.16
N TRP A 555 -9.85 -14.66 -9.66
CA TRP A 555 -10.72 -15.56 -8.90
C TRP A 555 -10.22 -17.00 -8.90
N LYS A 556 -10.47 -17.68 -7.79
CA LYS A 556 -10.02 -19.06 -7.55
C LYS A 556 -11.21 -20.00 -7.63
N ASP A 557 -11.12 -21.00 -8.49
CA ASP A 557 -12.12 -22.06 -8.57
C ASP A 557 -11.96 -23.11 -7.46
N GLU A 558 -12.87 -24.09 -7.43
CA GLU A 558 -12.81 -25.20 -6.46
C GLU A 558 -11.59 -26.11 -6.64
N ALA A 559 -11.09 -26.26 -7.87
CA ALA A 559 -9.85 -27.02 -8.14
C ALA A 559 -8.61 -26.28 -7.62
N GLY A 560 -8.77 -25.01 -7.26
CA GLY A 560 -7.74 -24.13 -6.75
C GLY A 560 -6.95 -23.40 -7.84
N ALA A 561 -7.39 -23.50 -9.10
CA ALA A 561 -6.82 -22.74 -10.20
C ALA A 561 -7.30 -21.28 -10.13
N TRP A 562 -6.37 -20.38 -10.46
CA TRP A 562 -6.65 -18.95 -10.50
C TRP A 562 -6.87 -18.48 -11.93
N HIS A 563 -7.94 -17.73 -12.11
CA HIS A 563 -8.34 -17.09 -13.36
C HIS A 563 -8.10 -15.59 -13.25
N ASP A 564 -7.77 -14.97 -14.38
CA ASP A 564 -7.39 -13.57 -14.48
C ASP A 564 -8.19 -12.92 -15.61
N GLU A 565 -9.05 -11.96 -15.25
CA GLU A 565 -10.04 -11.40 -16.16
C GLU A 565 -10.07 -9.87 -16.14
N ASP A 566 -10.40 -9.28 -17.29
CA ASP A 566 -10.77 -7.87 -17.44
C ASP A 566 -12.30 -7.78 -17.54
N TRP A 567 -12.92 -7.12 -16.57
CA TRP A 567 -14.36 -6.93 -16.47
C TRP A 567 -14.82 -5.54 -16.93
N SER A 568 -13.91 -4.71 -17.46
CA SER A 568 -14.22 -3.33 -17.84
C SER A 568 -15.35 -3.19 -18.85
N GLU A 569 -15.51 -4.13 -19.77
CA GLU A 569 -16.52 -4.09 -20.84
C GLU A 569 -17.81 -4.85 -20.49
N TYR A 570 -17.95 -5.31 -19.25
CA TYR A 570 -19.15 -5.99 -18.75
C TYR A 570 -19.81 -5.15 -17.65
N GLU A 571 -21.12 -4.97 -17.76
CA GLU A 571 -21.94 -4.35 -16.72
C GLU A 571 -22.22 -5.35 -15.59
N TYR A 572 -22.48 -6.61 -15.96
CA TYR A 572 -22.74 -7.68 -15.00
C TYR A 572 -21.88 -8.90 -15.23
N VAL A 573 -21.30 -9.43 -14.14
CA VAL A 573 -20.54 -10.68 -14.17
C VAL A 573 -21.12 -11.67 -13.17
N GLY A 574 -21.53 -12.83 -13.67
CA GLY A 574 -22.13 -13.91 -12.89
C GLY A 574 -21.14 -14.99 -12.48
N PHE A 575 -21.50 -15.73 -11.43
CA PHE A 575 -20.93 -17.05 -11.14
C PHE A 575 -22.02 -18.03 -10.73
N CYS A 576 -22.04 -19.19 -11.40
CA CYS A 576 -22.79 -20.33 -10.91
C CYS A 576 -21.93 -21.21 -9.98
N ARG A 577 -22.12 -21.09 -8.66
CA ARG A 577 -21.37 -21.91 -7.69
C ARG A 577 -21.82 -23.37 -7.65
N ASP A 578 -22.91 -23.73 -8.31
CA ASP A 578 -23.29 -25.13 -8.46
C ASP A 578 -22.49 -25.86 -9.56
N MET A 579 -21.89 -25.15 -10.52
CA MET A 579 -21.01 -25.72 -11.56
C MET A 579 -19.55 -25.66 -11.15
N LYS A 580 -18.81 -26.77 -11.26
CA LYS A 580 -17.38 -26.83 -10.91
C LYS A 580 -16.53 -25.78 -11.64
N SER A 581 -16.80 -25.58 -12.94
CA SER A 581 -16.08 -24.62 -13.80
C SER A 581 -16.27 -23.16 -13.39
N GLN A 582 -17.34 -22.84 -12.64
CA GLN A 582 -17.67 -21.48 -12.21
C GLN A 582 -17.77 -21.37 -10.67
N ARG A 583 -17.35 -22.41 -9.94
CA ARG A 583 -17.46 -22.48 -8.48
C ARG A 583 -16.37 -21.66 -7.81
N VAL A 584 -16.57 -20.36 -7.83
CA VAL A 584 -15.71 -19.39 -7.17
C VAL A 584 -15.65 -19.65 -5.65
N GLN A 585 -14.42 -19.73 -5.15
CA GLN A 585 -14.07 -19.87 -3.73
C GLN A 585 -13.55 -18.54 -3.17
N GLU A 586 -12.77 -17.83 -3.98
CA GLU A 586 -12.19 -16.53 -3.65
C GLU A 586 -12.23 -15.65 -4.90
N LEU A 587 -12.57 -14.38 -4.72
CA LEU A 587 -12.63 -13.37 -5.78
C LEU A 587 -11.91 -12.11 -5.28
N VAL A 588 -10.96 -11.62 -6.06
CA VAL A 588 -10.32 -10.33 -5.85
C VAL A 588 -10.77 -9.39 -6.95
N VAL A 589 -11.41 -8.27 -6.60
CA VAL A 589 -11.78 -7.21 -7.54
C VAL A 589 -10.82 -6.05 -7.36
N ILE A 590 -10.24 -5.59 -8.46
CA ILE A 590 -9.29 -4.47 -8.50
C ILE A 590 -9.88 -3.40 -9.41
N VAL A 591 -10.14 -2.22 -8.85
CA VAL A 591 -10.63 -1.07 -9.61
C VAL A 591 -9.51 -0.03 -9.67
N SER A 592 -9.12 0.38 -10.87
CA SER A 592 -8.00 1.28 -11.12
C SER A 592 -8.45 2.51 -11.89
N ASN A 593 -8.13 3.70 -11.39
CA ASN A 593 -8.35 4.96 -12.09
C ASN A 593 -7.01 5.49 -12.62
N ALA A 594 -6.83 5.49 -13.95
CA ALA A 594 -5.63 6.04 -14.58
C ALA A 594 -5.79 7.52 -14.99
N LYS A 595 -6.94 8.14 -14.70
CA LYS A 595 -7.19 9.55 -15.03
C LYS A 595 -6.36 10.42 -14.12
N PHE A 596 -5.76 11.45 -14.70
CA PHE A 596 -5.14 12.52 -13.95
C PHE A 596 -5.32 13.89 -14.54
N ASP A 597 -5.34 14.86 -13.64
CA ASP A 597 -5.32 16.29 -13.91
C ASP A 597 -4.43 16.92 -12.83
N PRO A 598 -3.44 17.76 -13.19
CA PRO A 598 -2.68 18.52 -12.21
C PRO A 598 -3.56 19.17 -11.14
N ALA A 599 -3.10 19.19 -9.88
CA ALA A 599 -3.83 19.69 -8.72
C ALA A 599 -5.08 18.87 -8.30
N GLY A 600 -5.19 17.60 -8.71
CA GLY A 600 -6.15 16.66 -8.14
C GLY A 600 -7.52 16.60 -8.83
N GLY A 601 -7.68 17.20 -10.01
CA GLY A 601 -8.92 17.15 -10.80
C GLY A 601 -9.26 15.77 -11.40
N GLY A 602 -8.38 14.77 -11.23
CA GLY A 602 -8.55 13.41 -11.74
C GLY A 602 -9.50 12.50 -10.96
N LYS A 603 -10.19 12.99 -9.92
CA LYS A 603 -11.16 12.20 -9.15
C LYS A 603 -12.35 11.78 -10.02
N LEU A 604 -12.78 10.54 -9.88
CA LEU A 604 -13.94 9.96 -10.55
C LEU A 604 -14.91 9.35 -9.55
N GLU A 605 -16.20 9.39 -9.92
CA GLU A 605 -17.29 8.70 -9.26
C GLU A 605 -17.97 7.78 -10.27
N ALA A 606 -18.32 6.58 -9.82
CA ALA A 606 -19.01 5.59 -10.63
C ALA A 606 -20.41 6.09 -11.02
N ALA A 607 -20.82 5.85 -12.26
CA ALA A 607 -22.14 6.24 -12.75
C ALA A 607 -23.28 5.63 -11.93
N GLU A 608 -23.05 4.41 -11.44
CA GLU A 608 -23.88 3.75 -10.44
C GLU A 608 -23.02 3.10 -9.37
N ARG A 609 -23.59 2.85 -8.19
CA ARG A 609 -22.84 2.23 -7.11
C ARG A 609 -22.54 0.76 -7.42
N PRO A 610 -21.26 0.32 -7.47
CA PRO A 610 -20.93 -1.09 -7.69
C PRO A 610 -21.38 -1.96 -6.51
N PHE A 611 -21.75 -3.21 -6.75
CA PHE A 611 -22.16 -4.13 -5.68
C PHE A 611 -21.91 -5.61 -6.03
N LEU A 612 -21.88 -6.45 -4.99
CA LEU A 612 -21.92 -7.90 -5.11
C LEU A 612 -23.23 -8.44 -4.53
N LYS A 613 -24.09 -8.95 -5.40
CA LYS A 613 -25.35 -9.60 -5.03
C LYS A 613 -25.20 -11.12 -5.11
N ARG A 614 -25.85 -11.83 -4.20
CA ARG A 614 -25.87 -13.30 -4.19
C ARG A 614 -27.16 -13.84 -3.61
N ASN A 615 -27.53 -15.05 -4.01
CA ASN A 615 -28.71 -15.73 -3.48
C ASN A 615 -28.60 -17.26 -3.53
N ASN A 616 -29.62 -17.89 -2.96
CA ASN A 616 -29.74 -19.34 -2.80
C ASN A 616 -30.37 -20.06 -4.01
N VAL A 617 -30.57 -19.37 -5.14
CA VAL A 617 -31.15 -19.98 -6.34
C VAL A 617 -30.12 -20.92 -6.96
N GLY A 618 -30.50 -22.18 -7.13
CA GLY A 618 -29.67 -23.16 -7.82
C GLY A 618 -29.48 -22.80 -9.29
N CYS A 619 -28.26 -22.99 -9.79
CA CYS A 619 -27.86 -22.46 -11.10
C CYS A 619 -27.35 -23.52 -12.07
N TRP A 620 -27.35 -24.80 -11.70
CA TRP A 620 -26.88 -25.90 -12.56
C TRP A 620 -27.96 -26.93 -12.87
N ARG A 621 -28.59 -27.47 -11.82
CA ARG A 621 -29.52 -28.59 -11.95
C ARG A 621 -30.49 -28.64 -10.78
N PHE A 622 -31.72 -29.03 -11.04
CA PHE A 622 -32.72 -29.36 -10.02
C PHE A 622 -33.19 -30.81 -10.18
N LYS A 623 -33.49 -31.48 -9.07
CA LYS A 623 -34.08 -32.83 -9.06
C LYS A 623 -35.23 -32.89 -8.09
N GLY A 624 -36.28 -33.62 -8.45
CA GLY A 624 -37.35 -33.92 -7.52
C GLY A 624 -38.58 -34.49 -8.21
N THR A 625 -39.75 -34.17 -7.66
CA THR A 625 -41.01 -34.77 -8.08
C THR A 625 -42.07 -33.72 -8.32
N THR A 626 -42.94 -34.01 -9.28
CA THR A 626 -44.11 -33.20 -9.56
C THR A 626 -45.33 -34.09 -9.71
N ARG A 627 -46.50 -33.60 -9.32
CA ARG A 627 -47.75 -34.33 -9.37
C ARG A 627 -48.86 -33.48 -9.95
N SER A 628 -49.58 -34.00 -10.95
CA SER A 628 -50.84 -33.44 -11.42
C SER A 628 -52.01 -34.34 -11.06
N VAL A 629 -53.12 -33.75 -10.63
CA VAL A 629 -54.37 -34.45 -10.29
C VAL A 629 -55.53 -33.73 -10.98
N LEU A 630 -56.03 -34.32 -12.05
CA LEU A 630 -57.23 -33.86 -12.75
C LEU A 630 -58.47 -34.53 -12.15
N LYS A 631 -59.47 -33.71 -11.81
CA LYS A 631 -60.81 -34.14 -11.38
C LYS A 631 -61.84 -33.47 -12.29
N GLY A 632 -62.00 -34.01 -13.51
CA GLY A 632 -62.82 -33.41 -14.56
C GLY A 632 -64.18 -32.91 -14.07
N LYS A 633 -64.58 -31.69 -14.47
CA LYS A 633 -65.85 -31.06 -14.01
C LYS A 633 -67.10 -31.88 -14.33
N THR A 634 -67.04 -32.72 -15.36
CA THR A 634 -68.15 -33.56 -15.84
C THR A 634 -68.09 -34.99 -15.30
N TRP A 635 -67.07 -35.32 -14.52
CA TRP A 635 -66.86 -36.69 -14.02
C TRP A 635 -67.75 -36.94 -12.80
N SER A 636 -68.46 -38.06 -12.78
CA SER A 636 -69.27 -38.46 -11.63
C SER A 636 -68.43 -38.99 -10.47
N SER A 637 -67.23 -39.49 -10.76
CA SER A 637 -66.26 -39.98 -9.77
C SER A 637 -64.88 -40.21 -10.41
N GLY A 638 -63.84 -40.25 -9.59
CA GLY A 638 -62.49 -40.67 -10.00
C GLY A 638 -61.53 -39.51 -10.27
N ARG A 639 -60.37 -39.82 -10.86
CA ARG A 639 -59.27 -38.88 -11.12
C ARG A 639 -58.32 -39.41 -12.21
N LYS A 640 -57.54 -38.49 -12.80
CA LYS A 640 -56.33 -38.77 -13.56
C LYS A 640 -55.14 -38.21 -12.79
N ILE A 641 -54.13 -39.04 -12.53
CA ILE A 641 -52.92 -38.70 -11.79
C ILE A 641 -51.71 -38.88 -12.69
N ILE A 642 -50.80 -37.91 -12.63
CA ILE A 642 -49.46 -38.03 -13.20
C ILE A 642 -48.46 -37.72 -12.10
N ASP A 643 -47.64 -38.70 -11.75
CA ASP A 643 -46.51 -38.56 -10.83
C ASP A 643 -45.22 -38.60 -11.64
N THR A 644 -44.43 -37.53 -11.62
CA THR A 644 -43.22 -37.39 -12.44
C THR A 644 -41.99 -37.28 -11.56
N ASN A 645 -40.94 -38.06 -11.87
CA ASN A 645 -39.59 -37.82 -11.37
C ASN A 645 -38.87 -36.99 -12.42
N VAL A 646 -38.52 -35.75 -12.08
CA VAL A 646 -37.96 -34.80 -13.03
C VAL A 646 -36.57 -34.32 -12.58
N GLU A 647 -35.71 -34.21 -13.57
CA GLU A 647 -34.42 -33.54 -13.51
C GLU A 647 -34.44 -32.37 -14.50
N LEU A 648 -34.06 -31.18 -14.05
CA LEU A 648 -33.95 -29.98 -14.87
C LEU A 648 -32.50 -29.56 -14.86
N GLN A 649 -31.85 -29.47 -16.02
CA GLN A 649 -30.43 -29.13 -16.10
C GLN A 649 -30.20 -28.01 -17.12
N VAL A 650 -29.26 -27.12 -16.79
CA VAL A 650 -28.72 -26.12 -17.72
C VAL A 650 -28.25 -26.74 -19.04
N LEU A 651 -28.49 -26.06 -20.16
CA LEU A 651 -27.99 -26.50 -21.47
C LEU A 651 -26.45 -26.48 -21.48
N GLY A 652 -25.82 -27.52 -22.04
CA GLY A 652 -24.36 -27.70 -21.95
C GLY A 652 -23.52 -26.51 -22.45
N GLY A 653 -24.00 -25.73 -23.43
CA GLY A 653 -23.30 -24.53 -23.92
C GLY A 653 -23.18 -23.39 -22.90
N PHE A 654 -23.97 -23.42 -21.83
CA PHE A 654 -23.98 -22.41 -20.77
C PHE A 654 -23.02 -22.73 -19.61
N GLU A 655 -22.38 -23.91 -19.62
CA GLU A 655 -21.37 -24.29 -18.62
C GLU A 655 -19.99 -23.65 -18.89
N ASP A 656 -19.85 -22.98 -20.05
CA ASP A 656 -18.63 -22.28 -20.49
C ASP A 656 -18.31 -21.07 -19.57
N PRO A 657 -17.10 -20.98 -18.98
CA PRO A 657 -16.70 -19.85 -18.15
C PRO A 657 -16.61 -18.51 -18.90
N ASP A 658 -16.54 -18.51 -20.24
CA ASP A 658 -16.55 -17.30 -21.07
C ASP A 658 -17.90 -17.07 -21.77
N PHE A 659 -18.97 -17.71 -21.29
CA PHE A 659 -20.31 -17.53 -21.84
C PHE A 659 -20.79 -16.08 -21.75
N GLU A 660 -21.23 -15.52 -22.90
CA GLU A 660 -21.94 -14.25 -23.01
C GLU A 660 -23.35 -14.50 -23.54
N HIS A 661 -24.38 -13.95 -22.87
CA HIS A 661 -25.75 -14.21 -23.26
C HIS A 661 -26.19 -13.33 -24.43
N PRO A 662 -26.65 -13.90 -25.57
CA PRO A 662 -26.94 -13.13 -26.77
C PRO A 662 -28.11 -12.15 -26.63
N LEU A 663 -29.04 -12.41 -25.70
CA LEU A 663 -30.19 -11.54 -25.42
C LEU A 663 -30.01 -10.66 -24.18
N ILE A 664 -28.88 -10.80 -23.46
CA ILE A 664 -28.60 -9.99 -22.25
C ILE A 664 -27.18 -9.45 -22.44
N PRO A 665 -27.01 -8.40 -23.27
CA PRO A 665 -25.70 -7.92 -23.69
C PRO A 665 -24.89 -7.36 -22.51
N HIS A 666 -23.58 -7.21 -22.70
CA HIS A 666 -22.65 -6.69 -21.68
C HIS A 666 -22.62 -7.52 -20.39
N THR A 667 -22.92 -8.82 -20.51
CA THR A 667 -22.85 -9.74 -19.39
C THR A 667 -21.89 -10.89 -19.63
N LYS A 668 -21.19 -11.30 -18.57
CA LYS A 668 -20.34 -12.49 -18.58
C LYS A 668 -20.87 -13.50 -17.57
N ARG A 669 -21.11 -14.75 -17.99
CA ARG A 669 -21.67 -15.85 -17.17
C ARG A 669 -23.02 -15.53 -16.50
N VAL A 670 -23.77 -14.57 -17.03
CA VAL A 670 -25.14 -14.28 -16.59
C VAL A 670 -26.11 -14.96 -17.53
N GLY A 671 -27.24 -15.44 -17.00
CA GLY A 671 -28.35 -15.91 -17.80
C GLY A 671 -28.26 -17.36 -18.29
N GLY A 672 -27.08 -17.99 -18.27
CA GLY A 672 -26.93 -19.39 -18.66
C GLY A 672 -27.80 -20.36 -17.82
N SER A 673 -28.00 -20.05 -16.55
CA SER A 673 -28.87 -20.82 -15.66
C SER A 673 -30.36 -20.51 -15.80
N MET A 674 -30.74 -19.54 -16.63
CA MET A 674 -32.14 -19.14 -16.77
C MET A 674 -32.96 -20.19 -17.50
N LEU A 675 -32.33 -21.03 -18.33
CA LEU A 675 -33.03 -22.01 -19.16
C LEU A 675 -32.51 -23.43 -18.88
N MET A 676 -33.39 -24.29 -18.34
CA MET A 676 -33.05 -25.66 -17.98
C MET A 676 -33.97 -26.68 -18.67
N GLN A 677 -33.38 -27.70 -19.29
CA GLN A 677 -34.11 -28.76 -19.98
C GLN A 677 -34.54 -29.88 -19.03
N PRO A 678 -35.77 -30.40 -19.19
CA PRO A 678 -36.29 -31.53 -18.43
C PRO A 678 -35.77 -32.87 -18.95
N ALA A 679 -35.58 -33.80 -18.03
CA ALA A 679 -35.38 -35.22 -18.26
C ALA A 679 -36.02 -36.02 -17.11
N GLY A 680 -36.26 -37.31 -17.32
CA GLY A 680 -36.77 -38.20 -16.28
C GLY A 680 -37.88 -39.13 -16.78
N ASP A 681 -38.83 -39.44 -15.90
CA ASP A 681 -39.94 -40.34 -16.18
C ASP A 681 -41.22 -39.88 -15.47
N PHE A 682 -42.37 -40.36 -15.96
CA PHE A 682 -43.66 -40.14 -15.32
C PHE A 682 -44.48 -41.41 -15.27
N THR A 683 -45.30 -41.54 -14.22
CA THR A 683 -46.30 -42.60 -14.07
C THR A 683 -47.69 -42.03 -14.28
N LEU A 684 -48.44 -42.61 -15.21
CA LEU A 684 -49.83 -42.26 -15.48
C LEU A 684 -50.78 -43.28 -14.85
N ASP A 685 -51.74 -42.78 -14.06
CA ASP A 685 -52.82 -43.56 -13.45
C ASP A 685 -54.16 -42.85 -13.69
N VAL A 686 -55.04 -43.50 -14.46
CA VAL A 686 -56.35 -42.98 -14.86
C VAL A 686 -57.42 -43.92 -14.34
N ASP A 687 -58.38 -43.39 -13.58
CA ASP A 687 -59.61 -44.07 -13.23
C ASP A 687 -60.71 -43.03 -12.97
N TYR A 688 -61.57 -42.79 -13.96
CA TYR A 688 -62.71 -41.89 -13.81
C TYR A 688 -63.94 -42.35 -14.59
N VAL A 689 -65.11 -41.82 -14.21
CA VAL A 689 -66.39 -42.06 -14.88
C VAL A 689 -66.92 -40.76 -15.45
N SER A 690 -67.19 -40.73 -16.75
CA SER A 690 -67.75 -39.58 -17.47
C SER A 690 -68.80 -40.08 -18.46
N GLY A 691 -69.98 -39.44 -18.49
CA GLY A 691 -71.07 -39.81 -19.40
C GLY A 691 -71.57 -41.26 -19.25
N GLY A 692 -71.36 -41.90 -18.08
CA GLY A 692 -71.72 -43.30 -17.84
C GLY A 692 -70.66 -44.33 -18.29
N CYS A 693 -69.53 -43.89 -18.87
CA CYS A 693 -68.40 -44.74 -19.25
C CYS A 693 -67.25 -44.58 -18.25
N ARG A 694 -66.60 -45.69 -17.90
CA ARG A 694 -65.40 -45.73 -17.06
C ARG A 694 -64.15 -45.82 -17.92
N TYR A 695 -63.22 -44.91 -17.68
CA TYR A 695 -61.93 -44.80 -18.36
C TYR A 695 -60.84 -45.23 -17.39
N THR A 696 -60.00 -46.17 -17.82
CA THR A 696 -58.92 -46.72 -16.99
C THR A 696 -57.61 -46.83 -17.75
N HIS A 697 -56.50 -46.53 -17.08
CA HIS A 697 -55.15 -46.74 -17.60
C HIS A 697 -54.15 -46.78 -16.44
N GLY A 698 -53.23 -47.73 -16.45
CA GLY A 698 -52.14 -47.76 -15.48
C GLY A 698 -52.53 -48.19 -14.06
N PRO A 699 -51.65 -47.95 -13.05
CA PRO A 699 -50.43 -47.14 -13.13
C PRO A 699 -49.40 -47.66 -14.14
N THR A 700 -48.85 -46.80 -15.02
CA THR A 700 -47.84 -47.19 -16.02
C THR A 700 -46.76 -46.12 -16.18
N PRO A 701 -45.46 -46.48 -16.12
CA PRO A 701 -44.35 -45.55 -16.31
C PRO A 701 -44.05 -45.29 -17.79
N TYR A 702 -43.64 -44.06 -18.08
CA TYR A 702 -43.21 -43.58 -19.39
C TYR A 702 -41.96 -42.71 -19.23
N PRO A 703 -40.98 -42.79 -20.15
CA PRO A 703 -39.88 -41.83 -20.17
C PRO A 703 -40.39 -40.45 -20.61
N LEU A 704 -39.84 -39.38 -20.04
CA LEU A 704 -40.04 -38.04 -20.59
C LEU A 704 -39.28 -37.90 -21.92
N LEU A 705 -39.98 -37.51 -22.97
CA LEU A 705 -39.40 -37.33 -24.29
C LEU A 705 -38.58 -36.03 -24.38
N PRO A 706 -37.47 -36.02 -25.15
CA PRO A 706 -36.69 -34.81 -25.41
C PRO A 706 -37.55 -33.71 -26.04
N GLY A 707 -37.51 -32.51 -25.47
CA GLY A 707 -38.25 -31.33 -25.96
C GLY A 707 -39.58 -31.05 -25.25
N GLY A 708 -39.94 -31.84 -24.22
CA GLY A 708 -41.18 -31.66 -23.48
C GLY A 708 -41.22 -30.48 -22.50
N GLY A 709 -40.56 -29.34 -22.76
CA GLY A 709 -40.66 -28.13 -21.94
C GLY A 709 -39.33 -27.50 -21.49
N ILE A 710 -39.39 -26.40 -20.72
CA ILE A 710 -38.21 -25.72 -20.15
C ILE A 710 -38.55 -25.10 -18.78
N LEU A 711 -37.59 -25.12 -17.85
CA LEU A 711 -37.62 -24.28 -16.65
C LEU A 711 -36.92 -22.96 -16.94
N MET A 712 -37.69 -21.90 -16.75
CA MET A 712 -37.24 -20.52 -16.74
C MET A 712 -37.02 -20.05 -15.29
N LEU A 713 -35.83 -19.54 -15.00
CA LEU A 713 -35.46 -18.96 -13.72
C LEU A 713 -35.09 -17.49 -13.92
N ASN A 714 -35.45 -16.64 -12.96
CA ASN A 714 -34.91 -15.30 -12.85
C ASN A 714 -34.15 -15.16 -11.53
N PRO A 715 -32.82 -15.39 -11.51
CA PRO A 715 -32.07 -15.29 -10.26
C PRO A 715 -31.87 -13.85 -9.81
N PHE A 716 -31.97 -12.84 -10.69
CA PHE A 716 -31.58 -11.46 -10.39
C PHE A 716 -32.46 -10.46 -11.15
N ASN A 717 -32.81 -9.32 -10.55
CA ASN A 717 -33.66 -8.29 -11.19
C ASN A 717 -32.85 -7.29 -12.01
N GLU A 718 -31.54 -7.31 -11.82
CA GLU A 718 -30.60 -6.35 -12.37
C GLU A 718 -30.45 -6.43 -13.90
N PRO A 719 -30.32 -7.61 -14.52
CA PRO A 719 -30.08 -7.69 -15.96
C PRO A 719 -31.24 -7.14 -16.79
N THR A 720 -30.92 -6.52 -17.91
CA THR A 720 -31.90 -6.04 -18.90
C THR A 720 -31.65 -6.66 -20.27
N SER A 721 -32.70 -6.65 -21.10
CA SER A 721 -32.68 -7.24 -22.43
C SER A 721 -33.33 -6.28 -23.45
N PRO A 722 -32.74 -6.12 -24.65
CA PRO A 722 -33.42 -5.43 -25.74
C PRO A 722 -34.54 -6.29 -26.37
N ASP A 723 -34.52 -7.60 -26.16
CA ASP A 723 -35.59 -8.52 -26.56
C ASP A 723 -36.79 -8.39 -25.59
N PRO A 724 -38.00 -8.02 -26.07
CA PRO A 724 -39.15 -7.74 -25.22
C PRO A 724 -39.62 -8.94 -24.38
N ASP A 725 -39.57 -10.16 -24.91
CA ASP A 725 -40.03 -11.37 -24.22
C ASP A 725 -39.08 -11.71 -23.07
N THR A 726 -37.76 -11.61 -23.34
CA THR A 726 -36.73 -11.78 -22.31
C THR A 726 -36.81 -10.66 -21.27
N GLN A 727 -37.09 -9.43 -21.68
CA GLN A 727 -37.24 -8.30 -20.75
C GLN A 727 -38.49 -8.43 -19.86
N ASP A 728 -39.61 -8.91 -20.42
CA ASP A 728 -40.80 -9.23 -19.64
C ASP A 728 -40.46 -10.27 -18.57
N TRP A 729 -39.75 -11.35 -18.95
CA TRP A 729 -39.28 -12.34 -18.00
C TRP A 729 -38.38 -11.75 -16.90
N LEU A 730 -37.38 -10.95 -17.27
CA LEU A 730 -36.45 -10.31 -16.32
C LEU A 730 -37.13 -9.29 -15.39
N SER A 731 -38.28 -8.73 -15.79
CA SER A 731 -39.06 -7.79 -14.95
C SER A 731 -39.73 -8.45 -13.73
N HIS A 732 -39.80 -9.79 -13.71
CA HIS A 732 -40.37 -10.53 -12.60
C HIS A 732 -39.48 -10.44 -11.35
N PRO A 733 -40.04 -10.62 -10.14
CA PRO A 733 -39.26 -10.56 -8.90
C PRO A 733 -38.05 -11.50 -8.90
N SER A 734 -37.02 -11.10 -8.14
CA SER A 734 -35.80 -11.90 -8.00
C SER A 734 -36.17 -13.26 -7.43
N ARG A 735 -35.50 -14.29 -7.93
CA ARG A 735 -35.70 -15.70 -7.55
C ARG A 735 -37.06 -16.24 -8.01
N SER A 736 -37.71 -15.61 -9.00
CA SER A 736 -38.92 -16.16 -9.61
C SER A 736 -38.59 -17.31 -10.56
N TYR A 737 -39.56 -18.21 -10.75
CA TYR A 737 -39.41 -19.34 -11.66
C TYR A 737 -40.74 -19.71 -12.32
N THR A 738 -40.66 -20.29 -13.51
CA THR A 738 -41.80 -20.87 -14.22
C THR A 738 -41.33 -21.99 -15.13
N ALA A 739 -42.15 -23.00 -15.35
CA ALA A 739 -41.91 -24.04 -16.33
C ALA A 739 -43.24 -24.53 -16.87
N ALA A 740 -43.24 -24.89 -18.15
CA ALA A 740 -44.32 -25.64 -18.75
C ALA A 740 -43.70 -26.91 -19.33
N LEU A 741 -44.05 -28.06 -18.77
CA LEU A 741 -43.61 -29.37 -19.23
C LEU A 741 -44.78 -30.05 -19.97
N ALA A 742 -44.57 -30.32 -21.25
CA ALA A 742 -45.51 -30.93 -22.17
C ALA A 742 -44.85 -32.04 -23.03
N ASP A 743 -44.80 -33.25 -22.50
CA ASP A 743 -44.61 -34.54 -23.13
C ASP A 743 -45.74 -34.89 -24.11
N PRO A 744 -45.41 -35.25 -25.36
CA PRO A 744 -46.36 -35.54 -26.43
C PRO A 744 -46.79 -37.02 -26.50
N THR A 745 -46.49 -37.85 -25.50
CA THR A 745 -46.83 -39.28 -25.51
C THR A 745 -48.35 -39.47 -25.62
N LEU A 746 -48.79 -40.24 -26.62
CA LEU A 746 -50.19 -40.65 -26.79
C LEU A 746 -50.40 -42.01 -26.13
N VAL A 747 -51.44 -42.13 -25.30
CA VAL A 747 -51.81 -43.39 -24.63
C VAL A 747 -53.24 -43.79 -24.98
N ASN A 748 -53.49 -45.10 -25.01
CA ASN A 748 -54.83 -45.64 -25.22
C ASN A 748 -55.48 -45.96 -23.86
N LEU A 749 -56.51 -45.21 -23.49
CA LEU A 749 -57.32 -45.48 -22.31
C LEU A 749 -58.30 -46.63 -22.59
N ASN A 750 -58.41 -47.56 -21.66
CA ASN A 750 -59.43 -48.59 -21.69
C ASN A 750 -60.77 -47.99 -21.30
N VAL A 751 -61.76 -48.13 -22.18
CA VAL A 751 -63.14 -47.65 -21.96
C VAL A 751 -64.05 -48.85 -21.69
N SER A 752 -64.83 -48.79 -20.61
CA SER A 752 -65.79 -49.83 -20.23
C SER A 752 -67.09 -49.23 -19.71
N GLY A 753 -68.23 -49.93 -19.82
CA GLY A 753 -69.51 -49.41 -19.34
C GLY A 753 -70.72 -49.89 -20.17
N GLY A 754 -71.74 -49.03 -20.26
CA GLY A 754 -72.98 -49.29 -21.01
C GLY A 754 -72.79 -49.44 -22.53
N PRO A 755 -73.86 -49.75 -23.28
CA PRO A 755 -73.78 -50.06 -24.72
C PRO A 755 -73.22 -48.94 -25.60
N ASP A 756 -73.22 -47.70 -25.12
CA ASP A 756 -72.70 -46.53 -25.85
C ASP A 756 -71.19 -46.26 -25.61
N CYS A 757 -70.54 -47.01 -24.71
CA CYS A 757 -69.12 -46.84 -24.41
C CYS A 757 -68.23 -47.53 -25.44
N ARG A 758 -67.55 -46.75 -26.29
CA ARG A 758 -66.61 -47.25 -27.31
C ARG A 758 -65.18 -46.90 -26.90
N GLY A 759 -64.27 -47.86 -26.98
CA GLY A 759 -62.85 -47.67 -26.71
C GLY A 759 -61.95 -48.51 -27.63
N PRO A 760 -60.62 -48.33 -27.56
CA PRO A 760 -59.90 -47.40 -26.67
C PRO A 760 -60.08 -45.92 -27.06
N GLU A 761 -59.89 -45.01 -26.09
CA GLU A 761 -59.82 -43.56 -26.30
C GLU A 761 -58.36 -43.10 -26.27
N LEU A 762 -57.98 -42.21 -27.19
CA LEU A 762 -56.66 -41.60 -27.19
C LEU A 762 -56.62 -40.46 -26.18
N ASP A 763 -55.68 -40.53 -25.25
CA ASP A 763 -55.41 -39.48 -24.28
C ASP A 763 -53.97 -38.98 -24.45
N LEU A 764 -53.83 -37.66 -24.33
CA LEU A 764 -52.55 -37.01 -24.09
C LEU A 764 -52.48 -36.81 -22.59
N PRO A 765 -51.56 -37.49 -21.87
CA PRO A 765 -51.43 -37.37 -20.43
C PRO A 765 -51.41 -35.90 -19.99
N GLY A 766 -50.81 -35.00 -20.80
CA GLY A 766 -50.55 -33.62 -20.37
C GLY A 766 -49.51 -33.65 -19.25
N ASN A 767 -48.86 -32.55 -18.91
CA ASN A 767 -47.85 -32.62 -17.85
C ASN A 767 -47.67 -31.33 -17.04
N VAL A 768 -46.47 -31.15 -16.51
CA VAL A 768 -46.21 -30.42 -15.29
C VAL A 768 -46.20 -28.94 -15.58
N LEU A 769 -47.03 -28.21 -14.86
CA LEU A 769 -47.16 -26.78 -15.04
C LEU A 769 -46.71 -26.07 -13.76
N PHE A 770 -45.62 -25.32 -13.85
CA PHE A 770 -45.17 -24.34 -12.86
C PHE A 770 -45.48 -22.96 -13.44
N THR A 771 -46.72 -22.49 -13.35
CA THR A 771 -47.18 -21.38 -14.19
C THR A 771 -47.60 -20.14 -13.44
N ASP A 772 -47.85 -19.13 -14.25
CA ASP A 772 -48.24 -17.75 -14.02
C ASP A 772 -49.74 -17.45 -14.11
N ALA A 773 -50.58 -18.46 -14.33
CA ALA A 773 -51.99 -18.27 -14.57
C ALA A 773 -52.69 -17.88 -13.24
N GLY A 774 -52.59 -16.60 -12.87
CA GLY A 774 -53.05 -16.06 -11.57
C GLY A 774 -52.35 -14.78 -11.10
N GLY A 775 -51.32 -14.29 -11.81
CA GLY A 775 -50.80 -12.92 -11.63
C GLY A 775 -49.57 -12.75 -10.72
N THR A 776 -49.05 -13.79 -10.07
CA THR A 776 -47.73 -13.75 -9.38
C THR A 776 -46.95 -15.04 -9.60
N LYS A 777 -45.69 -14.94 -10.05
CA LYS A 777 -44.80 -16.10 -10.24
C LYS A 777 -44.33 -16.63 -8.88
N PRO A 778 -44.19 -17.95 -8.71
CA PRO A 778 -43.63 -18.50 -7.49
C PRO A 778 -42.15 -18.09 -7.36
N VAL A 779 -41.71 -17.93 -6.12
CA VAL A 779 -40.34 -17.54 -5.76
C VAL A 779 -39.66 -18.70 -5.06
N VAL A 780 -38.37 -18.90 -5.32
CA VAL A 780 -37.55 -19.92 -4.65
C VAL A 780 -37.70 -19.80 -3.13
N SER A 781 -37.81 -20.92 -2.43
CA SER A 781 -37.89 -20.93 -0.96
C SER A 781 -36.57 -20.51 -0.31
N SER A 782 -36.56 -20.27 1.00
CA SER A 782 -35.32 -19.93 1.73
C SER A 782 -34.29 -21.06 1.77
N SER A 783 -34.67 -22.31 1.51
CA SER A 783 -33.73 -23.44 1.37
C SER A 783 -33.13 -23.59 -0.04
N GLY A 784 -33.61 -22.80 -1.01
CA GLY A 784 -33.27 -22.96 -2.43
C GLY A 784 -34.20 -23.94 -3.16
N GLU A 785 -35.12 -24.60 -2.44
CA GLU A 785 -36.10 -25.52 -3.01
C GLU A 785 -37.14 -24.77 -3.85
N LEU A 786 -37.50 -25.34 -5.01
CA LEU A 786 -38.66 -24.94 -5.78
C LEU A 786 -39.82 -25.84 -5.36
N SER A 787 -40.79 -25.28 -4.65
CA SER A 787 -41.95 -26.02 -4.19
C SER A 787 -43.20 -25.18 -4.26
N GLY A 788 -44.33 -25.82 -4.52
CA GLY A 788 -45.60 -25.13 -4.54
C GLY A 788 -46.74 -26.02 -4.98
N GLN A 789 -47.91 -25.39 -5.01
CA GLN A 789 -49.13 -25.97 -5.53
C GLN A 789 -49.87 -24.91 -6.34
N TYR A 790 -50.42 -25.31 -7.46
CA TYR A 790 -51.17 -24.44 -8.36
C TYR A 790 -52.41 -25.17 -8.88
N ILE A 791 -53.52 -24.45 -9.07
CA ILE A 791 -54.77 -25.01 -9.57
C ILE A 791 -55.16 -24.25 -10.83
N ASP A 792 -55.21 -24.94 -11.95
CA ASP A 792 -55.82 -24.45 -13.18
C ASP A 792 -57.05 -25.29 -13.50
N SER A 793 -58.19 -24.61 -13.61
CA SER A 793 -59.47 -25.21 -13.95
C SER A 793 -59.86 -26.35 -13.00
N ASP A 794 -59.69 -27.61 -13.39
CA ASP A 794 -59.97 -28.83 -12.64
C ASP A 794 -58.74 -29.71 -12.37
N THR A 795 -57.54 -29.17 -12.66
CA THR A 795 -56.26 -29.83 -12.41
C THR A 795 -55.50 -29.15 -11.29
N THR A 796 -55.08 -29.94 -10.29
CA THR A 796 -54.17 -29.50 -9.23
C THR A 796 -52.75 -29.98 -9.55
N TYR A 797 -51.82 -29.04 -9.64
CA TYR A 797 -50.39 -29.27 -9.81
C TYR A 797 -49.68 -29.05 -8.48
N SER A 798 -48.71 -29.90 -8.15
CA SER A 798 -47.84 -29.72 -6.98
C SER A 798 -46.43 -30.20 -7.30
N TRP A 799 -45.41 -29.59 -6.69
CA TRP A 799 -44.03 -29.92 -6.99
C TRP A 799 -43.11 -29.65 -5.80
N ILE A 800 -42.00 -30.38 -5.78
CA ILE A 800 -40.87 -30.21 -4.84
C ILE A 800 -39.59 -30.56 -5.61
N LEU A 801 -38.71 -29.58 -5.81
CA LEU A 801 -37.45 -29.73 -6.54
C LEU A 801 -36.29 -29.13 -5.74
N GLN A 802 -35.21 -29.90 -5.60
CA GLN A 802 -34.03 -29.51 -4.86
C GLN A 802 -32.88 -29.11 -5.81
N PRO A 803 -32.19 -27.98 -5.54
CA PRO A 803 -31.02 -27.57 -6.30
C PRO A 803 -29.85 -28.52 -6.03
N GLN A 804 -29.21 -28.98 -7.10
CA GLN A 804 -28.08 -29.90 -7.08
C GLN A 804 -26.78 -29.14 -7.28
N ARG A 805 -25.70 -29.66 -6.70
CA ARG A 805 -24.33 -29.22 -6.97
C ARG A 805 -23.62 -30.26 -7.82
N GLN A 806 -22.83 -29.79 -8.79
CA GLN A 806 -21.99 -30.67 -9.58
C GLN A 806 -20.96 -31.34 -8.64
N PRO A 807 -20.97 -32.68 -8.54
CA PRO A 807 -20.13 -33.42 -7.62
C PRO A 807 -18.66 -33.32 -8.00
#